data_AF-A0A6N3UVW1-F1
#
_entry.id   AF-A0A6N3UVW1-F1
#
_cell.length_a   1.000
_cell.length_b   1.000
_cell.length_c   1.000
_cell.angle_alpha   90.00
_cell.angle_beta   90.00
_cell.angle_gamma   90.00
#
_symmetry.space_group_name_H-M   'P 1'
#
loop_
_entity.id
_entity.type
_entity.pdbx_description
1 polymer ?
#
loop_
_entity_poly.entity_id
_entity_poly.type
_entity_poly.pdbx_seq_one_letter_code
_entity_poly.pdbx_strand_id
1 'polypeptide(L)'
;MQNKTAYTAIEEMGKINMKTYGMERPYPTSAGMFEFKNQRFWEKNARGKREIFCKRSELEAHAVNFIRNRCVGLRFKKDDRHINLKDSDGKSLKPNQIPYNMEMDIDRRCLEVAIHRFLESGVAKDAFDIYYIFLEMFISSYGSTREMIEMLSEFETNASSLLMKHRDHYSHSVYVFLIGLAYYDSSESYREEYKKRYKDLLPLDNLTESDEDLAAHFLKYWGISALFHDIGYPFELSFEQVKSYFKNNINYVPFVMYNMNNYLVSEATYHIPKMEKELEEAKKRLSENDSGIKEKDINNYKRIVESYPDKMNTLKRQQQEAEAKLKKMLPAGYNENVGDDLYIYLADALEQCLGTRYEDSIMYKAYLEKNPGKKYRDYLENVLSERNDPSKCNGFIDHAFFSAVMLTVNLLKTVDLDKINMMYTNAITAILLHNSFYKFSVTNYKSPYNNAHRFTVDISPLAFLLMLCDEIQCWDRTSYGKNSRGQIHPMNCRISFKGDKMDAVYVFDTKYFNKDENGNLSLKEEYAGVKGTYSKIAGDNEFLKDIESIVSINGDNSFGSGAAKTELSVSMVAETDNRYRRTYLSSSNFLHLYTMAYKVHQMNHPEISDEEMEQKFNELSLEYKMTHIGRAKKYARYLHEINCFYSDKQPDFEVVNEITDDDKNTDNALDRIGELEHDRWCFDHYAMGWIAGKDYDIADDKAVARERMRIHKDMIDTSEGYSQENAIRHYHEGLDDTDRKKDKRPINNFLKVLARDDGIRVYRLDLKKNGNNE
;
A
#
# COMPACT_ATOMS: atom_id res chain seq x y z
N MET A 1 -2.86 32.15 10.83
CA MET A 1 -3.28 31.36 9.65
C MET A 1 -4.74 31.69 9.39
N GLN A 2 -5.08 32.32 8.26
CA GLN A 2 -6.49 32.43 7.85
C GLN A 2 -7.06 31.01 7.75
N ASN A 3 -8.33 30.81 8.15
CA ASN A 3 -9.07 29.56 8.00
C ASN A 3 -9.22 29.21 6.50
N LYS A 4 -8.15 28.72 5.87
CA LYS A 4 -8.22 28.02 4.60
C LYS A 4 -9.00 26.74 4.87
N THR A 5 -9.97 26.46 4.03
CA THR A 5 -10.82 25.31 4.19
C THR A 5 -10.17 24.08 3.59
N ALA A 6 -10.34 22.93 4.26
CA ALA A 6 -9.57 21.74 3.94
C ALA A 6 -9.91 21.18 2.57
N TYR A 7 -11.19 21.20 2.15
CA TYR A 7 -11.69 20.65 0.87
C TYR A 7 -12.37 21.75 0.05
N THR A 8 -11.55 22.55 -0.64
CA THR A 8 -11.98 23.81 -1.26
C THR A 8 -12.96 23.61 -2.40
N ALA A 9 -12.79 22.62 -3.27
CA ALA A 9 -13.69 22.40 -4.41
C ALA A 9 -15.05 21.87 -3.94
N ILE A 10 -15.05 20.99 -2.94
CA ILE A 10 -16.28 20.50 -2.31
C ILE A 10 -17.08 21.67 -1.71
N GLU A 11 -16.44 22.57 -0.97
CA GLU A 11 -17.14 23.71 -0.37
C GLU A 11 -17.60 24.77 -1.40
N GLU A 12 -16.78 25.08 -2.40
CA GLU A 12 -17.18 26.00 -3.48
C GLU A 12 -18.36 25.44 -4.27
N MET A 13 -18.41 24.12 -4.49
CA MET A 13 -19.58 23.47 -5.08
C MET A 13 -20.84 23.70 -4.23
N GLY A 14 -20.71 23.89 -2.91
CA GLY A 14 -21.83 24.17 -2.01
C GLY A 14 -22.43 25.54 -2.18
N LYS A 15 -21.55 26.51 -2.43
CA LYS A 15 -21.96 27.87 -2.79
C LYS A 15 -22.61 27.89 -4.17
N ILE A 16 -22.13 27.08 -5.11
CA ILE A 16 -22.74 26.94 -6.44
C ILE A 16 -24.11 26.26 -6.32
N ASN A 17 -24.21 25.19 -5.53
CA ASN A 17 -25.47 24.49 -5.28
C ASN A 17 -26.50 25.42 -4.63
N MET A 18 -26.08 26.30 -3.70
CA MET A 18 -26.97 27.30 -3.10
C MET A 18 -27.56 28.23 -4.15
N LYS A 19 -26.74 28.71 -5.10
CA LYS A 19 -27.20 29.57 -6.19
C LYS A 19 -28.07 28.84 -7.20
N THR A 20 -27.76 27.57 -7.48
CA THR A 20 -28.40 26.79 -8.55
C THR A 20 -29.71 26.17 -8.10
N TYR A 21 -29.73 25.65 -6.88
CA TYR A 21 -30.79 24.81 -6.34
C TYR A 21 -31.45 25.41 -5.08
N GLY A 22 -30.99 26.56 -4.59
CA GLY A 22 -31.53 27.18 -3.37
C GLY A 22 -31.11 26.49 -2.07
N MET A 23 -30.09 25.63 -2.12
CA MET A 23 -29.60 24.88 -0.96
C MET A 23 -28.09 24.92 -0.86
N GLU A 24 -27.59 25.36 0.30
CA GLU A 24 -26.20 25.08 0.65
C GLU A 24 -26.08 23.59 0.88
N ARG A 25 -25.12 22.95 0.20
CA ARG A 25 -24.16 21.95 0.73
C ARG A 25 -23.49 21.23 -0.45
N PRO A 26 -22.16 21.12 -0.44
CA PRO A 26 -21.44 20.07 0.28
C PRO A 26 -20.81 20.50 1.60
N TYR A 27 -20.60 19.55 2.50
CA TYR A 27 -19.76 19.71 3.69
C TYR A 27 -18.76 18.54 3.74
N PRO A 28 -17.49 18.82 4.09
CA PRO A 28 -17.18 19.02 5.50
C PRO A 28 -16.28 20.25 5.75
N THR A 29 -16.83 21.35 6.28
CA THR A 29 -15.97 22.37 6.92
C THR A 29 -15.32 21.78 8.17
N SER A 30 -14.24 22.41 8.62
CA SER A 30 -13.52 22.08 9.86
C SER A 30 -14.38 21.97 11.12
N ALA A 31 -15.57 22.60 11.14
CA ALA A 31 -16.50 22.58 12.27
C ALA A 31 -17.50 21.39 12.27
N GLY A 32 -17.73 20.77 11.11
CA GLY A 32 -18.59 19.58 10.95
C GLY A 32 -17.81 18.30 10.64
N MET A 33 -16.49 18.32 10.85
CA MET A 33 -15.63 17.20 10.56
C MET A 33 -16.10 15.94 11.29
N PHE A 34 -16.08 14.83 10.56
CA PHE A 34 -15.97 13.50 11.12
C PHE A 34 -14.71 13.44 11.99
N GLU A 35 -14.83 13.93 13.22
CA GLU A 35 -13.88 13.70 14.28
C GLU A 35 -14.17 12.30 14.78
N PHE A 36 -13.32 11.33 14.44
CA PHE A 36 -13.32 9.99 15.07
C PHE A 36 -13.22 10.04 16.61
N LYS A 37 -13.11 11.22 17.22
CA LYS A 37 -13.08 11.49 18.66
C LYS A 37 -14.25 10.87 19.44
N ASN A 38 -15.37 10.51 18.80
CA ASN A 38 -16.61 10.13 19.48
C ASN A 38 -17.26 8.83 18.95
N GLN A 39 -16.52 7.87 18.40
CA GLN A 39 -17.12 6.57 18.11
C GLN A 39 -17.33 5.78 19.41
N ARG A 40 -18.56 5.81 19.92
CA ARG A 40 -19.01 4.96 21.02
C ARG A 40 -19.16 3.53 20.50
N PHE A 41 -18.16 2.70 20.76
CA PHE A 41 -18.30 1.26 20.57
C PHE A 41 -18.95 0.65 21.82
N TRP A 42 -20.08 -0.01 21.62
CA TRP A 42 -20.69 -0.86 22.64
C TRP A 42 -20.24 -2.30 22.41
N GLU A 43 -19.23 -2.77 23.14
CA GLU A 43 -19.02 -4.22 23.26
C GLU A 43 -20.07 -4.77 24.23
N LYS A 44 -20.97 -5.62 23.73
CA LYS A 44 -21.68 -6.59 24.58
C LYS A 44 -20.72 -7.75 24.84
N ASN A 45 -20.29 -7.91 26.08
CA ASN A 45 -19.68 -9.16 26.53
C ASN A 45 -20.59 -9.82 27.56
N ALA A 46 -20.28 -11.07 27.93
CA ALA A 46 -21.04 -11.86 28.91
C ALA A 46 -21.17 -11.20 30.31
N ARG A 47 -20.53 -10.05 30.55
CA ARG A 47 -20.54 -9.28 31.81
C ARG A 47 -21.21 -7.91 31.69
N GLY A 48 -21.83 -7.56 30.55
CA GLY A 48 -22.60 -6.31 30.38
C GLY A 48 -22.08 -5.38 29.27
N LYS A 49 -22.73 -4.23 29.10
CA LYS A 49 -22.31 -3.15 28.18
C LYS A 49 -21.12 -2.40 28.77
N ARG A 50 -20.00 -2.31 28.04
CA ARG A 50 -18.87 -1.44 28.39
C ARG A 50 -18.68 -0.38 27.31
N GLU A 51 -18.63 0.89 27.72
CA GLU A 51 -18.27 2.01 26.85
C GLU A 51 -16.74 2.04 26.68
N ILE A 52 -16.26 2.01 25.44
CA ILE A 52 -14.83 2.11 25.11
C ILE A 52 -14.58 3.45 24.42
N PHE A 53 -13.76 4.30 25.05
CA PHE A 53 -13.28 5.55 24.45
C PHE A 53 -11.96 5.27 23.72
N CYS A 54 -11.94 5.35 22.39
CA CYS A 54 -10.70 5.31 21.61
C CYS A 54 -10.23 6.75 21.34
N LYS A 55 -9.18 7.20 22.04
CA LYS A 55 -8.56 8.49 21.74
C LYS A 55 -7.67 8.34 20.51
N ARG A 56 -7.89 9.20 19.51
CA ARG A 56 -7.04 9.34 18.33
C ARG A 56 -5.55 9.40 18.71
N SER A 57 -4.71 8.58 18.06
CA SER A 57 -3.26 8.63 18.27
C SER A 57 -2.66 9.90 17.65
N GLU A 58 -1.52 10.37 18.15
CA GLU A 58 -0.83 11.53 17.54
C GLU A 58 -0.29 11.22 16.14
N LEU A 59 0.16 9.98 15.89
CA LEU A 59 0.48 9.48 14.54
C LEU A 59 -0.69 9.67 13.57
N GLU A 60 -1.89 9.22 13.96
CA GLU A 60 -3.08 9.38 13.12
C GLU A 60 -3.45 10.86 12.94
N ALA A 61 -3.32 11.66 14.01
CA ALA A 61 -3.60 13.08 13.96
C ALA A 61 -2.72 13.80 12.93
N HIS A 62 -1.41 13.61 12.98
CA HIS A 62 -0.47 14.24 12.06
C HIS A 62 -0.57 13.68 10.64
N ALA A 63 -0.68 12.36 10.45
CA ALA A 63 -0.82 11.77 9.12
C ALA A 63 -2.08 12.26 8.39
N VAL A 64 -3.21 12.42 9.10
CA VAL A 64 -4.42 12.99 8.51
C VAL A 64 -4.32 14.51 8.36
N ASN A 65 -3.70 15.23 9.30
CA ASN A 65 -3.48 16.67 9.14
C ASN A 65 -2.63 16.98 7.91
N PHE A 66 -1.64 16.14 7.59
CA PHE A 66 -0.89 16.21 6.35
C PHE A 66 -1.83 16.16 5.13
N ILE A 67 -2.63 15.09 4.99
CA ILE A 67 -3.56 14.93 3.87
C ILE A 67 -4.58 16.07 3.80
N ARG A 68 -5.11 16.49 4.94
CA ARG A 68 -6.23 17.41 5.04
C ARG A 68 -5.82 18.87 4.88
N ASN A 69 -4.74 19.29 5.53
CA ASN A 69 -4.35 20.70 5.66
C ASN A 69 -3.13 21.07 4.80
N ARG A 70 -2.24 20.11 4.51
CA ARG A 70 -1.05 20.36 3.68
C ARG A 70 -1.34 20.04 2.21
N CYS A 71 -2.00 18.93 1.91
CA CYS A 71 -2.34 18.54 0.54
C CYS A 71 -3.63 19.20 0.02
N VAL A 72 -3.89 20.47 0.35
CA VAL A 72 -5.05 21.20 -0.20
C VAL A 72 -4.83 21.45 -1.69
N GLY A 73 -5.85 21.21 -2.52
CA GLY A 73 -5.71 21.36 -3.97
C GLY A 73 -4.89 20.24 -4.64
N LEU A 74 -4.70 19.11 -3.97
CA LEU A 74 -3.97 17.95 -4.49
C LEU A 74 -4.53 17.52 -5.86
N ARG A 75 -3.68 17.55 -6.89
CA ARG A 75 -4.01 17.22 -8.30
C ARG A 75 -5.03 18.16 -8.97
N PHE A 76 -5.25 19.35 -8.42
CA PHE A 76 -6.14 20.32 -9.05
C PHE A 76 -5.55 20.82 -10.37
N LYS A 77 -6.40 20.95 -11.38
CA LYS A 77 -6.03 21.64 -12.62
C LYS A 77 -6.13 23.15 -12.42
N LYS A 78 -5.07 23.86 -12.82
CA LYS A 78 -4.91 25.31 -12.63
C LYS A 78 -5.53 26.16 -13.76
N ASP A 79 -6.43 25.62 -14.58
CA ASP A 79 -7.14 26.38 -15.61
C ASP A 79 -8.53 26.88 -15.16
N ASP A 80 -9.00 27.95 -15.80
CA ASP A 80 -10.22 28.68 -15.39
C ASP A 80 -11.48 27.82 -15.32
N ARG A 81 -11.61 26.79 -16.16
CA ARG A 81 -12.81 25.93 -16.17
C ARG A 81 -12.90 25.11 -14.87
N HIS A 82 -11.77 24.56 -14.46
CA HIS A 82 -11.62 23.74 -13.26
C HIS A 82 -11.61 24.57 -11.98
N ILE A 83 -10.97 25.74 -11.98
CA ILE A 83 -10.95 26.65 -10.82
C ILE A 83 -12.38 27.12 -10.48
N ASN A 84 -13.18 27.46 -11.49
CA ASN A 84 -14.55 27.93 -11.29
C ASN A 84 -15.59 26.80 -11.21
N LEU A 85 -15.16 25.52 -11.24
CA LEU A 85 -16.03 24.33 -11.19
C LEU A 85 -17.15 24.34 -12.24
N LYS A 86 -16.88 24.93 -13.41
CA LYS A 86 -17.84 25.01 -14.52
C LYS A 86 -17.74 23.80 -15.46
N ASP A 87 -16.75 22.95 -15.24
CA ASP A 87 -16.55 21.72 -15.99
C ASP A 87 -17.52 20.62 -15.56
N SER A 88 -17.54 19.57 -16.37
CA SER A 88 -18.23 18.31 -16.08
C SER A 88 -17.29 17.15 -16.41
N ASP A 89 -15.99 17.32 -16.18
CA ASP A 89 -14.98 16.35 -16.61
C ASP A 89 -14.78 15.25 -15.55
N GLY A 90 -15.31 15.45 -14.33
CA GLY A 90 -15.17 14.53 -13.22
C GLY A 90 -16.14 13.35 -13.27
N LYS A 91 -15.77 12.28 -12.56
CA LYS A 91 -16.54 11.04 -12.46
C LYS A 91 -17.13 10.88 -11.06
N SER A 92 -18.34 10.34 -10.98
CA SER A 92 -18.92 9.87 -9.71
C SER A 92 -19.35 8.40 -9.87
N LEU A 93 -20.65 8.11 -9.80
CA LEU A 93 -21.21 6.80 -10.17
C LEU A 93 -21.12 6.57 -11.69
N LYS A 94 -21.16 7.66 -12.46
CA LYS A 94 -21.02 7.72 -13.91
C LYS A 94 -20.11 8.90 -14.30
N PRO A 95 -19.57 8.91 -15.53
CA PRO A 95 -18.87 10.08 -16.07
C PRO A 95 -19.76 11.33 -16.10
N ASN A 96 -19.13 12.50 -15.99
CA ASN A 96 -19.70 13.83 -16.15
C ASN A 96 -20.73 14.27 -15.09
N GLN A 97 -20.74 13.63 -13.92
CA GLN A 97 -21.70 13.97 -12.85
C GLN A 97 -21.21 15.09 -11.93
N ILE A 98 -19.91 15.16 -11.67
CA ILE A 98 -19.30 16.15 -10.78
C ILE A 98 -18.15 16.87 -11.49
N PRO A 99 -17.78 18.09 -11.06
CA PRO A 99 -16.57 18.75 -11.55
C PRO A 99 -15.32 17.94 -11.19
N TYR A 100 -14.28 17.99 -12.03
CA TYR A 100 -13.04 17.26 -11.83
C TYR A 100 -12.33 17.63 -10.52
N ASN A 101 -12.25 18.92 -10.16
CA ASN A 101 -11.61 19.31 -8.89
C ASN A 101 -12.41 18.84 -7.66
N MET A 102 -13.74 18.63 -7.78
CA MET A 102 -14.54 18.01 -6.72
C MET A 102 -14.18 16.52 -6.57
N GLU A 103 -14.00 15.79 -7.68
CA GLU A 103 -13.49 14.40 -7.66
C GLU A 103 -12.12 14.33 -6.97
N MET A 104 -11.21 15.26 -7.26
CA MET A 104 -9.87 15.26 -6.63
C MET A 104 -9.91 15.44 -5.11
N ASP A 105 -10.83 16.28 -4.60
CA ASP A 105 -11.06 16.42 -3.17
C ASP A 105 -11.70 15.16 -2.55
N ILE A 106 -12.61 14.50 -3.27
CA ILE A 106 -13.22 13.22 -2.88
C ILE A 106 -12.16 12.12 -2.79
N ASP A 107 -11.28 11.99 -3.78
CA ASP A 107 -10.20 11.00 -3.77
C ASP A 107 -9.25 11.20 -2.58
N ARG A 108 -8.91 12.46 -2.29
CA ARG A 108 -8.10 12.79 -1.11
C ARG A 108 -8.81 12.44 0.19
N ARG A 109 -10.15 12.58 0.23
CA ARG A 109 -10.98 12.13 1.35
C ARG A 109 -10.97 10.60 1.49
N CYS A 110 -11.02 9.85 0.39
CA CYS A 110 -10.86 8.40 0.41
C CYS A 110 -9.56 7.98 1.11
N LEU A 111 -8.43 8.62 0.77
CA LEU A 111 -7.14 8.35 1.40
C LEU A 111 -7.19 8.65 2.91
N GLU A 112 -7.79 9.77 3.31
CA GLU A 112 -7.95 10.12 4.73
C GLU A 112 -8.72 9.04 5.52
N VAL A 113 -9.83 8.55 4.96
CA VAL A 113 -10.67 7.52 5.58
C VAL A 113 -9.91 6.18 5.66
N ALA A 114 -9.16 5.83 4.61
CA ALA A 114 -8.33 4.62 4.59
C ALA A 114 -7.23 4.65 5.67
N ILE A 115 -6.56 5.80 5.85
CA ILE A 115 -5.56 6.00 6.92
C ILE A 115 -6.17 5.73 8.29
N HIS A 116 -7.36 6.27 8.56
CA HIS A 116 -8.01 6.02 9.84
C HIS A 116 -8.33 4.54 10.03
N ARG A 117 -8.98 3.90 9.04
CA ARG A 117 -9.36 2.48 9.13
C ARG A 117 -8.15 1.60 9.40
N PHE A 118 -7.04 1.85 8.71
CA PHE A 118 -5.81 1.11 8.90
C PHE A 118 -5.20 1.34 10.29
N LEU A 119 -5.09 2.58 10.78
CA LEU A 119 -4.53 2.83 12.11
C LEU A 119 -5.43 2.34 13.26
N GLU A 120 -6.73 2.18 13.02
CA GLU A 120 -7.65 1.56 13.98
C GLU A 120 -7.50 0.03 14.01
N SER A 121 -7.22 -0.61 12.86
CA SER A 121 -7.27 -2.07 12.73
C SER A 121 -5.91 -2.76 12.70
N GLY A 122 -4.90 -2.15 12.09
CA GLY A 122 -3.57 -2.71 11.84
C GLY A 122 -3.53 -3.86 10.81
N VAL A 123 -4.64 -4.20 10.14
CA VAL A 123 -4.73 -5.41 9.32
C VAL A 123 -4.39 -5.18 7.85
N ALA A 124 -3.77 -6.18 7.21
CA ALA A 124 -3.38 -6.16 5.80
C ALA A 124 -4.53 -5.81 4.83
N LYS A 125 -5.77 -6.22 5.13
CA LYS A 125 -6.94 -5.86 4.29
C LYS A 125 -7.22 -4.36 4.28
N ASP A 126 -6.91 -3.63 5.36
CA ASP A 126 -7.04 -2.18 5.42
C ASP A 126 -5.79 -1.48 4.88
N ALA A 127 -4.62 -2.11 4.96
CA ALA A 127 -3.40 -1.66 4.26
C ALA A 127 -3.64 -1.62 2.73
N PHE A 128 -4.35 -2.61 2.19
CA PHE A 128 -4.72 -2.67 0.77
C PHE A 128 -5.43 -1.40 0.28
N ASP A 129 -6.33 -0.82 1.08
CA ASP A 129 -7.05 0.39 0.70
C ASP A 129 -6.08 1.55 0.42
N ILE A 130 -5.02 1.68 1.22
CA ILE A 130 -4.00 2.73 1.06
C ILE A 130 -3.19 2.52 -0.22
N TYR A 131 -2.74 1.29 -0.49
CA TYR A 131 -2.06 0.94 -1.75
C TYR A 131 -2.94 1.22 -2.97
N TYR A 132 -4.19 0.75 -2.93
CA TYR A 132 -5.15 0.89 -4.03
C TYR A 132 -5.40 2.36 -4.35
N ILE A 133 -5.75 3.14 -3.33
CA ILE A 133 -6.00 4.58 -3.46
C ILE A 133 -4.75 5.30 -3.97
N PHE A 134 -3.57 4.99 -3.42
CA PHE A 134 -2.33 5.63 -3.82
C PHE A 134 -2.02 5.39 -5.31
N LEU A 135 -2.14 4.15 -5.79
CA LEU A 135 -1.86 3.83 -7.19
C LEU A 135 -2.86 4.46 -8.14
N GLU A 136 -4.16 4.38 -7.83
CA GLU A 136 -5.22 5.06 -8.60
C GLU A 136 -4.99 6.58 -8.65
N MET A 137 -4.45 7.16 -7.57
CA MET A 137 -4.22 8.60 -7.51
C MET A 137 -3.00 9.09 -8.29
N PHE A 138 -1.90 8.32 -8.30
CA PHE A 138 -0.58 8.83 -8.70
C PHE A 138 0.15 8.04 -9.78
N ILE A 139 -0.18 6.76 -9.99
CA ILE A 139 0.53 5.89 -10.93
C ILE A 139 -0.34 5.61 -12.15
N SER A 140 -1.35 4.75 -11.99
CA SER A 140 -2.27 4.34 -13.06
C SER A 140 -3.42 3.53 -12.45
N SER A 141 -4.36 3.08 -13.30
CA SER A 141 -5.44 2.20 -12.87
C SER A 141 -4.93 0.87 -12.32
N TYR A 142 -5.65 0.34 -11.34
CA TYR A 142 -5.32 -0.91 -10.66
C TYR A 142 -5.00 -2.05 -11.62
N GLY A 143 -5.76 -2.21 -12.70
CA GLY A 143 -5.53 -3.27 -13.69
C GLY A 143 -4.11 -3.26 -14.28
N SER A 144 -3.52 -2.08 -14.47
CA SER A 144 -2.15 -1.94 -14.98
C SER A 144 -1.07 -2.08 -13.91
N THR A 145 -1.37 -1.71 -12.66
CA THR A 145 -0.43 -1.74 -11.54
C THR A 145 -0.62 -2.95 -10.62
N ARG A 146 -1.49 -3.88 -11.01
CA ARG A 146 -1.90 -5.06 -10.25
C ARG A 146 -0.70 -5.87 -9.75
N GLU A 147 0.26 -6.10 -10.63
CA GLU A 147 1.51 -6.83 -10.32
C GLU A 147 2.32 -6.16 -9.19
N MET A 148 2.29 -4.82 -9.07
CA MET A 148 3.02 -4.09 -8.03
C MET A 148 2.44 -4.34 -6.63
N ILE A 149 1.11 -4.52 -6.50
CA ILE A 149 0.43 -4.72 -5.22
C ILE A 149 0.35 -6.19 -4.86
N GLU A 150 -0.09 -7.01 -5.82
CA GLU A 150 -0.48 -8.38 -5.55
C GLU A 150 0.73 -9.26 -5.25
N MET A 151 1.88 -9.00 -5.88
CA MET A 151 3.07 -9.83 -5.67
C MET A 151 3.51 -9.89 -4.20
N LEU A 152 3.57 -8.74 -3.51
CA LEU A 152 3.94 -8.71 -2.09
C LEU A 152 2.80 -9.24 -1.21
N SER A 153 1.56 -8.75 -1.42
CA SER A 153 0.40 -9.18 -0.63
C SER A 153 0.15 -10.70 -0.71
N GLU A 154 0.24 -11.29 -1.89
CA GLU A 154 0.06 -12.73 -2.10
C GLU A 154 1.23 -13.52 -1.51
N PHE A 155 2.46 -13.04 -1.66
CA PHE A 155 3.62 -13.72 -1.07
C PHE A 155 3.58 -13.70 0.46
N GLU A 156 3.31 -12.55 1.07
CA GLU A 156 3.13 -12.41 2.53
C GLU A 156 2.02 -13.33 3.04
N THR A 157 0.98 -13.56 2.24
CA THR A 157 -0.14 -14.42 2.64
C THR A 157 0.21 -15.91 2.49
N ASN A 158 0.87 -16.30 1.39
CA ASN A 158 1.03 -17.70 1.00
C ASN A 158 2.37 -18.32 1.45
N ALA A 159 3.47 -17.58 1.38
CA ALA A 159 4.81 -18.07 1.70
C ALA A 159 5.16 -17.94 3.18
N SER A 160 4.41 -17.12 3.93
CA SER A 160 4.71 -16.76 5.31
C SER A 160 4.81 -17.93 6.29
N SER A 161 3.99 -18.96 6.09
CA SER A 161 3.98 -20.17 6.94
C SER A 161 5.21 -21.08 6.75
N LEU A 162 5.92 -20.92 5.62
CA LEU A 162 7.05 -21.76 5.25
C LEU A 162 8.40 -21.24 5.79
N LEU A 163 8.41 -20.04 6.36
CA LEU A 163 9.63 -19.32 6.75
C LEU A 163 9.90 -19.43 8.25
N MET A 164 11.18 -19.51 8.64
CA MET A 164 11.56 -19.61 10.06
C MET A 164 11.48 -18.27 10.80
N LYS A 165 11.81 -17.17 10.12
CA LYS A 165 11.73 -15.79 10.62
C LYS A 165 10.99 -14.97 9.57
N HIS A 166 9.75 -14.59 9.86
CA HIS A 166 8.95 -13.79 8.95
C HIS A 166 7.86 -13.04 9.72
N ARG A 167 7.66 -11.78 9.36
CA ARG A 167 6.64 -10.88 9.92
C ARG A 167 6.06 -10.05 8.78
N ASP A 168 4.79 -9.66 8.89
CA ASP A 168 4.07 -8.89 7.86
C ASP A 168 4.85 -7.65 7.38
N HIS A 169 5.30 -7.67 6.12
CA HIS A 169 5.96 -6.54 5.44
C HIS A 169 4.97 -5.61 4.70
N TYR A 170 3.76 -6.09 4.43
CA TYR A 170 2.72 -5.34 3.71
C TYR A 170 2.12 -4.24 4.58
N SER A 171 1.65 -4.60 5.79
CA SER A 171 1.15 -3.61 6.76
C SER A 171 2.28 -2.73 7.29
N HIS A 172 3.49 -3.28 7.40
CA HIS A 172 4.69 -2.55 7.79
C HIS A 172 4.96 -1.35 6.87
N SER A 173 4.97 -1.55 5.56
CA SER A 173 5.21 -0.49 4.57
C SER A 173 4.19 0.65 4.67
N VAL A 174 2.94 0.33 5.00
CA VAL A 174 1.91 1.34 5.27
C VAL A 174 2.21 2.12 6.55
N TYR A 175 2.61 1.47 7.64
CA TYR A 175 3.04 2.19 8.84
C TYR A 175 4.24 3.10 8.56
N VAL A 176 5.26 2.64 7.81
CA VAL A 176 6.41 3.46 7.37
C VAL A 176 5.91 4.70 6.63
N PHE A 177 5.02 4.52 5.65
CA PHE A 177 4.40 5.61 4.91
C PHE A 177 3.74 6.63 5.85
N LEU A 178 2.93 6.19 6.82
CA LEU A 178 2.20 7.07 7.74
C LEU A 178 3.11 7.80 8.74
N ILE A 179 4.18 7.16 9.22
CA ILE A 179 5.18 7.83 10.08
C ILE A 179 5.82 8.97 9.31
N GLY A 180 6.17 8.75 8.03
CA GLY A 180 6.75 9.79 7.19
C GLY A 180 5.79 10.96 6.90
N LEU A 181 4.50 10.69 6.68
CA LEU A 181 3.48 11.75 6.56
C LEU A 181 3.39 12.57 7.84
N ALA A 182 3.34 11.90 8.99
CA ALA A 182 3.24 12.56 10.29
C ALA A 182 4.48 13.39 10.62
N TYR A 183 5.67 12.86 10.30
CA TYR A 183 6.92 13.57 10.51
C TYR A 183 7.04 14.79 9.59
N TYR A 184 6.66 14.67 8.31
CA TYR A 184 6.62 15.81 7.38
C TYR A 184 5.69 16.92 7.86
N ASP A 185 4.51 16.57 8.41
CA ASP A 185 3.56 17.55 8.95
C ASP A 185 4.14 18.29 10.17
N SER A 186 4.83 17.57 11.05
CA SER A 186 5.40 18.12 12.29
C SER A 186 6.70 18.91 12.07
N SER A 187 7.66 18.37 11.30
CA SER A 187 9.03 18.88 11.23
C SER A 187 9.19 19.96 10.15
N GLU A 188 9.41 21.20 10.58
CA GLU A 188 9.73 22.31 9.67
C GLU A 188 11.12 22.17 9.06
N SER A 189 12.11 21.73 9.85
CA SER A 189 13.48 21.58 9.34
C SER A 189 13.58 20.53 8.23
N TYR A 190 12.85 19.42 8.37
CA TYR A 190 12.77 18.40 7.31
C TYR A 190 12.14 18.96 6.04
N ARG A 191 11.05 19.74 6.16
CA ARG A 191 10.38 20.36 4.99
C ARG A 191 11.28 21.34 4.27
N GLU A 192 12.05 22.14 4.99
CA GLU A 192 12.99 23.09 4.38
C GLU A 192 14.11 22.36 3.62
N GLU A 193 14.69 21.30 4.18
CA GLU A 193 15.68 20.49 3.45
C GLU A 193 15.06 19.73 2.27
N TYR A 194 13.82 19.25 2.40
CA TYR A 194 13.06 18.67 1.29
C TYR A 194 12.86 19.68 0.15
N LYS A 195 12.36 20.88 0.48
CA LYS A 195 12.17 21.98 -0.46
C LYS A 195 13.48 22.35 -1.15
N LYS A 196 14.53 22.58 -0.37
CA LYS A 196 15.87 22.93 -0.88
C LYS A 196 16.41 21.89 -1.85
N ARG A 197 16.19 20.59 -1.57
CA ARG A 197 16.67 19.50 -2.41
C ARG A 197 15.89 19.35 -3.73
N TYR A 198 14.58 19.60 -3.70
CA TYR A 198 13.68 19.21 -4.79
C TYR A 198 12.92 20.36 -5.48
N LYS A 199 13.07 21.62 -5.05
CA LYS A 199 12.37 22.78 -5.65
C LYS A 199 12.54 22.89 -7.17
N ASP A 200 13.73 22.58 -7.69
CA ASP A 200 14.03 22.69 -9.12
C ASP A 200 13.39 21.56 -9.93
N LEU A 201 12.85 20.54 -9.26
CA LEU A 201 12.18 19.40 -9.87
C LEU A 201 10.65 19.51 -9.80
N LEU A 202 10.09 20.44 -9.01
CA LEU A 202 8.65 20.67 -8.91
C LEU A 202 7.97 20.98 -10.27
N PRO A 203 8.58 21.77 -11.18
CA PRO A 203 7.99 22.03 -12.48
C PRO A 203 7.77 20.77 -13.33
N LEU A 204 8.48 19.66 -13.05
CA LEU A 204 8.30 18.38 -13.76
C LEU A 204 6.91 17.75 -13.52
N ASP A 205 6.22 18.16 -12.47
CA ASP A 205 4.83 17.77 -12.17
C ASP A 205 3.84 18.95 -12.31
N ASN A 206 4.25 20.04 -12.98
CA ASN A 206 3.49 21.30 -13.07
C ASN A 206 3.20 21.95 -11.71
N LEU A 207 4.12 21.77 -10.75
CA LEU A 207 4.02 22.30 -9.39
C LEU A 207 4.90 23.54 -9.21
N THR A 208 4.54 24.35 -8.21
CA THR A 208 5.26 25.57 -7.79
C THR A 208 5.88 25.34 -6.40
N GLU A 209 6.56 26.35 -5.84
CA GLU A 209 7.18 26.27 -4.50
C GLU A 209 6.21 26.57 -3.33
N SER A 210 4.89 26.49 -3.55
CA SER A 210 3.93 26.63 -2.45
C SER A 210 4.00 25.42 -1.51
N ASP A 211 3.62 25.61 -0.24
CA ASP A 211 3.59 24.53 0.75
C ASP A 211 2.68 23.37 0.29
N GLU A 212 1.56 23.70 -0.36
CA GLU A 212 0.62 22.70 -0.86
C GLU A 212 1.20 21.86 -2.01
N ASP A 213 1.87 22.52 -2.95
CA ASP A 213 2.54 21.88 -4.09
C ASP A 213 3.72 21.01 -3.61
N LEU A 214 4.50 21.47 -2.63
CA LEU A 214 5.56 20.69 -1.98
C LEU A 214 5.02 19.47 -1.25
N ALA A 215 3.89 19.59 -0.55
CA ALA A 215 3.24 18.47 0.13
C ALA A 215 2.68 17.46 -0.88
N ALA A 216 2.09 17.91 -1.99
CA ALA A 216 1.64 17.04 -3.08
C ALA A 216 2.79 16.25 -3.70
N HIS A 217 3.91 16.94 -3.97
CA HIS A 217 5.14 16.32 -4.48
C HIS A 217 5.71 15.31 -3.47
N PHE A 218 5.78 15.65 -2.18
CA PHE A 218 6.19 14.73 -1.13
C PHE A 218 5.28 13.50 -1.08
N LEU A 219 3.96 13.67 -1.00
CA LEU A 219 3.00 12.56 -0.92
C LEU A 219 3.21 11.54 -2.04
N LYS A 220 3.38 12.00 -3.28
CA LYS A 220 3.63 11.15 -4.45
C LYS A 220 4.94 10.38 -4.31
N TYR A 221 6.07 11.06 -4.12
CA TYR A 221 7.37 10.37 -4.17
C TYR A 221 7.72 9.64 -2.89
N TRP A 222 7.27 10.14 -1.73
CA TRP A 222 7.34 9.40 -0.47
C TRP A 222 6.45 8.16 -0.50
N GLY A 223 5.24 8.25 -1.05
CA GLY A 223 4.38 7.07 -1.21
C GLY A 223 5.04 6.01 -2.10
N ILE A 224 5.69 6.40 -3.19
CA ILE A 224 6.47 5.47 -4.03
C ILE A 224 7.62 4.84 -3.22
N SER A 225 8.39 5.63 -2.48
CA SER A 225 9.51 5.12 -1.68
C SER A 225 9.04 4.20 -0.55
N ALA A 226 8.09 4.64 0.28
CA ALA A 226 7.69 3.95 1.49
C ALA A 226 6.79 2.73 1.24
N LEU A 227 5.81 2.83 0.32
CA LEU A 227 4.90 1.71 0.07
C LEU A 227 5.58 0.57 -0.70
N PHE A 228 6.63 0.85 -1.48
CA PHE A 228 7.25 -0.13 -2.37
C PHE A 228 8.70 -0.50 -2.01
N HIS A 229 9.24 -0.06 -0.87
CA HIS A 229 10.62 -0.41 -0.49
C HIS A 229 10.84 -1.91 -0.24
N ASP A 230 9.79 -2.63 0.11
CA ASP A 230 9.82 -4.03 0.53
C ASP A 230 9.25 -5.03 -0.50
N ILE A 231 8.89 -4.58 -1.71
CA ILE A 231 8.33 -5.49 -2.75
C ILE A 231 9.32 -6.56 -3.24
N GLY A 232 10.61 -6.42 -2.92
CA GLY A 232 11.67 -7.38 -3.20
C GLY A 232 11.83 -8.49 -2.15
N TYR A 233 11.13 -8.42 -1.01
CA TYR A 233 11.17 -9.46 0.03
C TYR A 233 10.84 -10.88 -0.47
N PRO A 234 9.91 -11.08 -1.43
CA PRO A 234 9.66 -12.40 -2.01
C PRO A 234 10.92 -13.11 -2.52
N PHE A 235 11.88 -12.35 -3.07
CA PHE A 235 13.15 -12.88 -3.58
C PHE A 235 14.08 -13.33 -2.43
N GLU A 236 14.25 -12.47 -1.42
CA GLU A 236 15.09 -12.78 -0.24
C GLU A 236 14.57 -14.00 0.52
N LEU A 237 13.28 -14.01 0.82
CA LEU A 237 12.67 -15.04 1.64
C LEU A 237 12.62 -16.39 0.94
N SER A 238 12.36 -16.41 -0.38
CA SER A 238 12.42 -17.63 -1.17
C SER A 238 13.83 -18.23 -1.15
N PHE A 239 14.86 -17.40 -1.29
CA PHE A 239 16.24 -17.85 -1.22
C PHE A 239 16.61 -18.39 0.18
N GLU A 240 16.23 -17.68 1.25
CA GLU A 240 16.45 -18.13 2.62
C GLU A 240 15.72 -19.46 2.93
N GLN A 241 14.53 -19.66 2.35
CA GLN A 241 13.83 -20.93 2.43
C GLN A 241 14.62 -22.07 1.77
N VAL A 242 15.09 -21.87 0.54
CA VAL A 242 15.92 -22.86 -0.18
C VAL A 242 17.18 -23.16 0.61
N LYS A 243 17.88 -22.13 1.07
CA LYS A 243 19.11 -22.23 1.89
C LYS A 243 18.91 -23.05 3.16
N SER A 244 17.74 -22.96 3.79
CA SER A 244 17.43 -23.74 4.99
C SER A 244 17.40 -25.26 4.74
N TYR A 245 16.95 -25.72 3.56
CA TYR A 245 16.96 -27.14 3.19
C TYR A 245 18.38 -27.73 3.08
N PHE A 246 19.36 -26.88 2.75
CA PHE A 246 20.77 -27.27 2.64
C PHE A 246 21.57 -26.99 3.92
N LYS A 247 20.89 -26.87 5.07
CA LYS A 247 21.51 -26.61 6.39
C LYS A 247 22.41 -25.35 6.38
N ASN A 248 22.04 -24.34 5.60
CA ASN A 248 22.80 -23.10 5.42
C ASN A 248 24.21 -23.27 4.84
N ASN A 249 24.51 -24.40 4.20
CA ASN A 249 25.79 -24.57 3.51
C ASN A 249 25.70 -24.01 2.09
N ILE A 250 26.15 -22.76 1.94
CA ILE A 250 26.05 -21.98 0.70
C ILE A 250 26.64 -22.71 -0.53
N ASN A 251 27.66 -23.56 -0.34
CA ASN A 251 28.32 -24.29 -1.43
C ASN A 251 27.42 -25.31 -2.12
N TYR A 252 26.32 -25.72 -1.46
CA TYR A 252 25.35 -26.68 -1.99
C TYR A 252 23.99 -26.06 -2.30
N VAL A 253 23.78 -24.79 -1.99
CA VAL A 253 22.50 -24.11 -2.24
C VAL A 253 22.40 -23.84 -3.74
N PRO A 254 21.41 -24.41 -4.45
CA PRO A 254 21.14 -23.99 -5.81
C PRO A 254 20.63 -22.56 -5.76
N PHE A 255 21.29 -21.64 -6.47
CA PHE A 255 20.82 -20.27 -6.62
C PHE A 255 20.26 -20.07 -8.02
N VAL A 256 19.13 -19.37 -8.09
CA VAL A 256 18.58 -18.86 -9.34
C VAL A 256 19.20 -17.49 -9.53
N MET A 257 20.00 -17.32 -10.58
CA MET A 257 20.46 -16.00 -10.97
C MET A 257 19.31 -15.32 -11.71
N TYR A 258 18.79 -14.22 -11.17
CA TYR A 258 17.68 -13.51 -11.76
C TYR A 258 18.22 -12.62 -12.86
N ASN A 259 18.01 -12.92 -14.13
CA ASN A 259 18.48 -12.02 -15.19
C ASN A 259 17.58 -10.76 -15.26
N MET A 260 17.70 -9.88 -14.27
CA MET A 260 16.85 -8.71 -14.10
C MET A 260 17.16 -7.61 -15.12
N ASN A 261 18.35 -7.63 -15.72
CA ASN A 261 18.67 -6.81 -16.89
C ASN A 261 17.76 -7.13 -18.09
N ASN A 262 17.13 -8.32 -18.12
CA ASN A 262 16.39 -8.78 -19.28
C ASN A 262 14.91 -8.37 -19.34
N TYR A 263 14.34 -7.77 -18.30
CA TYR A 263 12.88 -7.80 -18.16
C TYR A 263 12.12 -6.74 -18.98
N LEU A 264 12.79 -5.70 -19.51
CA LEU A 264 12.13 -4.69 -20.36
C LEU A 264 12.89 -4.33 -21.62
N VAL A 265 14.19 -4.14 -21.47
CA VAL A 265 15.08 -3.76 -22.57
C VAL A 265 15.43 -4.97 -23.44
N SER A 266 15.48 -6.18 -22.86
CA SER A 266 15.95 -7.36 -23.59
C SER A 266 14.86 -8.34 -24.01
N GLU A 267 13.57 -8.14 -23.70
CA GLU A 267 12.54 -9.06 -24.19
C GLU A 267 12.52 -9.07 -25.72
N ALA A 268 12.57 -7.89 -26.33
CA ALA A 268 12.76 -7.75 -27.77
C ALA A 268 14.09 -8.38 -28.22
N THR A 269 15.21 -8.04 -27.59
CA THR A 269 16.56 -8.56 -27.92
C THR A 269 16.66 -10.09 -27.81
N TYR A 270 15.92 -10.71 -26.90
CA TYR A 270 15.93 -12.16 -26.67
C TYR A 270 14.88 -12.90 -27.51
N HIS A 271 13.64 -12.40 -27.54
CA HIS A 271 12.52 -13.08 -28.19
C HIS A 271 12.48 -12.83 -29.70
N ILE A 272 12.84 -11.65 -30.20
CA ILE A 272 12.75 -11.34 -31.63
C ILE A 272 13.63 -12.28 -32.46
N PRO A 273 14.92 -12.52 -32.14
CA PRO A 273 15.73 -13.44 -32.95
C PRO A 273 15.18 -14.87 -32.96
N LYS A 274 14.63 -15.33 -31.82
CA LYS A 274 13.97 -16.64 -31.73
C LYS A 274 12.70 -16.68 -32.58
N MET A 275 11.87 -15.63 -32.52
CA MET A 275 10.64 -15.50 -33.28
C MET A 275 10.90 -15.38 -34.79
N GLU A 276 11.95 -14.67 -35.20
CA GLU A 276 12.38 -14.56 -36.60
C GLU A 276 12.75 -15.94 -37.16
N LYS A 277 13.52 -16.72 -36.40
CA LYS A 277 13.88 -18.09 -36.78
C LYS A 277 12.66 -19.02 -36.88
N GLU A 278 11.75 -18.96 -35.90
CA GLU A 278 10.50 -19.73 -35.92
C GLU A 278 9.59 -19.32 -37.09
N LEU A 279 9.55 -18.02 -37.42
CA LEU A 279 8.79 -17.47 -38.53
C LEU A 279 9.36 -17.93 -39.89
N GLU A 280 10.68 -17.91 -40.05
CA GLU A 280 11.35 -18.44 -41.25
C GLU A 280 11.08 -19.93 -41.43
N GLU A 281 11.18 -20.72 -40.36
CA GLU A 281 10.87 -22.14 -40.39
C GLU A 281 9.40 -22.41 -40.75
N ALA A 282 8.47 -21.68 -40.14
CA ALA A 282 7.03 -21.79 -40.43
C ALA A 282 6.72 -21.45 -41.89
N LYS A 283 7.30 -20.37 -42.44
CA LYS A 283 7.16 -19.99 -43.85
C LYS A 283 7.70 -21.09 -44.78
N LYS A 284 8.87 -21.65 -44.46
CA LYS A 284 9.48 -22.73 -45.23
C LYS A 284 8.60 -23.98 -45.27
N ARG A 285 8.16 -24.46 -44.10
CA ARG A 285 7.31 -25.66 -43.97
C ARG A 285 5.96 -25.55 -44.67
N LEU A 286 5.35 -24.36 -44.64
CA LEU A 286 4.10 -24.09 -45.38
C LEU A 286 4.31 -24.03 -46.90
N SER A 287 5.49 -23.64 -47.37
CA SER A 287 5.82 -23.57 -48.80
C SER A 287 6.17 -24.92 -49.43
N GLU A 288 6.75 -25.86 -48.66
CA GLU A 288 7.28 -27.13 -49.18
C GLU A 288 6.20 -28.22 -49.35
N ASN A 289 4.94 -27.97 -48.97
CA ASN A 289 3.80 -28.91 -49.09
C ASN A 289 4.16 -30.34 -48.63
N ASP A 290 4.91 -30.40 -47.52
CA ASP A 290 5.55 -31.60 -46.98
C ASP A 290 4.46 -32.60 -46.52
N SER A 291 4.32 -33.69 -47.28
CA SER A 291 3.20 -34.66 -47.18
C SER A 291 3.19 -35.48 -45.88
N GLY A 292 4.14 -35.24 -44.97
CA GLY A 292 4.25 -35.86 -43.64
C GLY A 292 3.81 -34.98 -42.46
N ILE A 293 3.38 -33.73 -42.67
CA ILE A 293 3.04 -32.80 -41.57
C ILE A 293 1.59 -33.00 -41.11
N LYS A 294 1.36 -33.12 -39.79
CA LYS A 294 0.02 -33.22 -39.21
C LYS A 294 -0.72 -31.88 -39.32
N GLU A 295 -2.04 -31.92 -39.53
CA GLU A 295 -2.89 -30.72 -39.68
C GLU A 295 -2.77 -29.72 -38.51
N LYS A 296 -2.59 -30.22 -37.27
CA LYS A 296 -2.35 -29.39 -36.07
C LYS A 296 -1.09 -28.53 -36.19
N ASP A 297 -0.04 -29.05 -36.81
CA ASP A 297 1.23 -28.35 -36.99
C ASP A 297 1.12 -27.30 -38.09
N ILE A 298 0.36 -27.59 -39.16
CA ILE A 298 0.02 -26.61 -40.22
C ILE A 298 -0.74 -25.42 -39.64
N ASN A 299 -1.75 -25.67 -38.79
CA ASN A 299 -2.51 -24.59 -38.13
C ASN A 299 -1.64 -23.77 -37.18
N ASN A 300 -0.69 -24.40 -36.47
CA ASN A 300 0.27 -23.68 -35.65
C ASN A 300 1.20 -22.80 -36.48
N TYR A 301 1.75 -23.30 -37.59
CA TYR A 301 2.60 -22.50 -38.49
C TYR A 301 1.84 -21.33 -39.12
N LYS A 302 0.59 -21.51 -39.53
CA LYS A 302 -0.26 -20.40 -40.02
C LYS A 302 -0.42 -19.33 -38.94
N ARG A 303 -0.73 -19.72 -37.70
CA ARG A 303 -0.84 -18.79 -36.56
C ARG A 303 0.47 -18.05 -36.30
N ILE A 304 1.63 -18.71 -36.43
CA ILE A 304 2.94 -18.07 -36.30
C ILE A 304 3.12 -17.01 -37.38
N VAL A 305 2.89 -17.36 -38.66
CA VAL A 305 3.04 -16.44 -39.79
C VAL A 305 2.12 -15.22 -39.68
N GLU A 306 0.90 -15.42 -39.21
CA GLU A 306 -0.10 -14.36 -39.04
C GLU A 306 0.19 -13.46 -37.83
N SER A 307 0.61 -14.02 -36.69
CA SER A 307 0.68 -13.25 -35.42
C SER A 307 2.07 -12.76 -35.02
N TYR A 308 3.15 -13.41 -35.46
CA TYR A 308 4.50 -13.05 -35.01
C TYR A 308 4.96 -11.67 -35.48
N PRO A 309 4.69 -11.21 -36.73
CA PRO A 309 5.07 -9.86 -37.16
C PRO A 309 4.54 -8.76 -36.23
N ASP A 310 3.24 -8.80 -35.89
CA ASP A 310 2.62 -7.81 -35.02
C ASP A 310 3.14 -7.87 -33.57
N LYS A 311 3.39 -9.08 -33.06
CA LYS A 311 4.01 -9.28 -31.75
C LYS A 311 5.42 -8.70 -31.71
N MET A 312 6.26 -8.98 -32.71
CA MET A 312 7.61 -8.43 -32.80
C MET A 312 7.60 -6.90 -32.90
N ASN A 313 6.69 -6.31 -33.68
CA ASN A 313 6.51 -4.86 -33.75
C ASN A 313 6.09 -4.27 -32.41
N THR A 314 5.19 -4.96 -31.68
CA THR A 314 4.76 -4.56 -30.34
C THR A 314 5.93 -4.56 -29.36
N LEU A 315 6.74 -5.62 -29.34
CA LEU A 315 7.93 -5.73 -28.50
C LEU A 315 8.95 -4.62 -28.81
N LYS A 316 9.23 -4.35 -30.09
CA LYS A 316 10.13 -3.25 -30.50
C LYS A 316 9.63 -1.89 -30.01
N ARG A 317 8.32 -1.64 -30.13
CA ARG A 317 7.72 -0.39 -29.65
C ARG A 317 7.81 -0.26 -28.13
N GLN A 318 7.51 -1.34 -27.39
CA GLN A 318 7.62 -1.36 -25.92
C GLN A 318 9.06 -1.12 -25.46
N GLN A 319 10.04 -1.73 -26.13
CA GLN A 319 11.46 -1.49 -25.86
C GLN A 319 11.83 -0.02 -26.08
N GLN A 320 11.53 0.54 -27.25
CA GLN A 320 11.81 1.95 -27.57
C GLN A 320 11.15 2.91 -26.57
N GLU A 321 9.92 2.61 -26.15
CA GLU A 321 9.21 3.41 -25.16
C GLU A 321 9.88 3.31 -23.78
N ALA A 322 10.28 2.12 -23.34
CA ALA A 322 10.99 1.91 -22.08
C ALA A 322 12.35 2.63 -22.06
N GLU A 323 13.12 2.56 -23.15
CA GLU A 323 14.38 3.28 -23.31
C GLU A 323 14.18 4.81 -23.24
N ALA A 324 13.15 5.32 -23.91
CA ALA A 324 12.80 6.75 -23.86
C ALA A 324 12.39 7.20 -22.45
N LYS A 325 11.60 6.37 -21.74
CA LYS A 325 11.21 6.60 -20.35
C LYS A 325 12.43 6.64 -19.43
N LEU A 326 13.32 5.65 -19.54
CA LEU A 326 14.54 5.55 -18.74
C LEU A 326 15.46 6.77 -18.95
N LYS A 327 15.58 7.24 -20.20
CA LYS A 327 16.31 8.48 -20.52
C LYS A 327 15.73 9.71 -19.82
N LYS A 328 14.40 9.81 -19.69
CA LYS A 328 13.71 10.92 -19.02
C LYS A 328 13.77 10.84 -17.48
N MET A 329 14.03 9.65 -16.96
CA MET A 329 14.31 9.41 -15.54
C MET A 329 15.73 9.83 -15.14
N LEU A 330 16.65 10.00 -16.09
CA LEU A 330 18.02 10.46 -15.83
C LEU A 330 18.21 11.97 -16.08
N PRO A 331 19.24 12.61 -15.49
CA PRO A 331 19.55 14.00 -15.77
C PRO A 331 20.00 14.23 -17.22
N ALA A 332 19.87 15.48 -17.68
CA ALA A 332 20.34 15.89 -19.00
C ALA A 332 21.88 15.75 -19.13
N GLY A 333 22.35 15.23 -20.27
CA GLY A 333 23.78 15.05 -20.56
C GLY A 333 24.36 13.66 -20.23
N TYR A 334 23.50 12.74 -19.82
CA TYR A 334 23.88 11.38 -19.46
C TYR A 334 24.15 10.48 -20.69
N ASN A 335 25.05 9.51 -20.49
CA ASN A 335 25.57 8.53 -21.46
C ASN A 335 24.48 7.88 -22.35
N GLU A 336 24.73 7.75 -23.66
CA GLU A 336 23.77 7.26 -24.65
C GLU A 336 23.45 5.75 -24.52
N ASN A 337 24.25 5.00 -23.75
CA ASN A 337 24.18 3.53 -23.67
C ASN A 337 23.27 2.99 -22.53
N VAL A 338 22.55 3.85 -21.81
CA VAL A 338 21.61 3.42 -20.76
C VAL A 338 20.50 2.52 -21.31
N GLY A 339 20.22 2.65 -22.61
CA GLY A 339 19.21 1.87 -23.31
C GLY A 339 19.35 0.36 -23.11
N ASP A 340 20.56 -0.15 -22.80
CA ASP A 340 20.87 -1.58 -22.73
C ASP A 340 21.10 -2.15 -21.32
N ASP A 341 21.25 -1.33 -20.27
CA ASP A 341 21.68 -1.84 -18.95
C ASP A 341 21.09 -1.09 -17.73
N LEU A 342 20.27 -1.80 -16.96
CA LEU A 342 19.62 -1.31 -15.74
C LEU A 342 20.62 -1.02 -14.62
N TYR A 343 21.73 -1.76 -14.53
CA TYR A 343 22.74 -1.54 -13.48
C TYR A 343 23.52 -0.25 -13.71
N ILE A 344 23.75 0.11 -14.97
CA ILE A 344 24.33 1.41 -15.34
C ILE A 344 23.43 2.52 -14.83
N TYR A 345 22.13 2.46 -15.16
CA TYR A 345 21.15 3.43 -14.68
C TYR A 345 21.15 3.58 -13.15
N LEU A 346 21.10 2.47 -12.41
CA LEU A 346 21.09 2.49 -10.95
C LEU A 346 22.42 3.00 -10.36
N ALA A 347 23.55 2.66 -10.97
CA ALA A 347 24.88 3.07 -10.51
C ALA A 347 25.06 4.58 -10.57
N ASP A 348 24.69 5.23 -11.67
CA ASP A 348 24.83 6.67 -11.73
C ASP A 348 23.75 7.41 -10.90
N ALA A 349 22.55 6.84 -10.76
CA ALA A 349 21.55 7.39 -9.85
C ALA A 349 22.08 7.43 -8.40
N LEU A 350 22.79 6.37 -7.99
CA LEU A 350 23.51 6.32 -6.72
C LEU A 350 24.66 7.33 -6.67
N GLU A 351 25.50 7.41 -7.70
CA GLU A 351 26.62 8.36 -7.74
C GLU A 351 26.14 9.80 -7.58
N GLN A 352 25.05 10.18 -8.26
CA GLN A 352 24.45 11.51 -8.14
C GLN A 352 23.83 11.79 -6.78
N CYS A 353 23.25 10.77 -6.14
CA CYS A 353 22.65 10.89 -4.82
C CYS A 353 23.70 11.01 -3.72
N LEU A 354 24.68 10.11 -3.72
CA LEU A 354 25.74 10.03 -2.72
C LEU A 354 26.79 11.13 -2.91
N GLY A 355 27.00 11.57 -4.16
CA GLY A 355 28.00 12.57 -4.53
C GLY A 355 29.41 12.15 -4.12
N THR A 356 30.29 13.14 -3.92
CA THR A 356 31.68 12.91 -3.50
C THR A 356 31.83 12.50 -2.03
N ARG A 357 30.72 12.42 -1.27
CA ARG A 357 30.72 12.19 0.20
C ARG A 357 31.26 10.83 0.62
N TYR A 358 31.23 9.85 -0.28
CA TYR A 358 31.58 8.46 0.00
C TYR A 358 32.72 7.93 -0.91
N GLU A 359 33.37 8.81 -1.67
CA GLU A 359 34.48 8.47 -2.58
C GLU A 359 35.77 8.09 -1.83
N ASP A 360 35.89 8.42 -0.55
CA ASP A 360 37.04 8.05 0.25
C ASP A 360 36.82 6.76 1.06
N SER A 361 35.68 6.08 0.85
CA SER A 361 35.35 4.82 1.50
C SER A 361 36.44 3.77 1.27
N ILE A 362 36.71 2.97 2.31
CA ILE A 362 37.71 1.90 2.27
C ILE A 362 37.38 0.89 1.15
N MET A 363 36.09 0.65 0.91
CA MET A 363 35.63 -0.29 -0.11
C MET A 363 35.97 0.20 -1.53
N TYR A 364 35.72 1.48 -1.83
CA TYR A 364 36.06 2.03 -3.14
C TYR A 364 37.57 2.13 -3.34
N LYS A 365 38.34 2.51 -2.31
CA LYS A 365 39.81 2.50 -2.36
C LYS A 365 40.36 1.10 -2.68
N ALA A 366 39.86 0.06 -2.03
CA ALA A 366 40.23 -1.33 -2.30
C ALA A 366 39.85 -1.79 -3.72
N TYR A 367 38.75 -1.27 -4.27
CA TYR A 367 38.37 -1.51 -5.67
C TYR A 367 39.33 -0.83 -6.65
N LEU A 368 39.73 0.42 -6.37
CA LEU A 368 40.68 1.18 -7.20
C LEU A 368 42.07 0.54 -7.24
N GLU A 369 42.54 -0.05 -6.14
CA GLU A 369 43.81 -0.79 -6.10
C GLU A 369 43.83 -1.95 -7.10
N LYS A 370 42.69 -2.61 -7.29
CA LYS A 370 42.53 -3.72 -8.24
C LYS A 370 42.18 -3.25 -9.65
N ASN A 371 41.58 -2.07 -9.79
CA ASN A 371 41.10 -1.52 -11.06
C ASN A 371 41.57 -0.06 -11.24
N PRO A 372 42.85 0.18 -11.54
CA PRO A 372 43.39 1.53 -11.68
C PRO A 372 42.66 2.32 -12.78
N GLY A 373 42.33 3.58 -12.51
CA GLY A 373 41.70 4.49 -13.48
C GLY A 373 40.17 4.41 -13.58
N LYS A 374 39.51 3.55 -12.79
CA LYS A 374 38.05 3.48 -12.69
C LYS A 374 37.47 4.58 -11.80
N LYS A 375 36.22 4.98 -12.05
CA LYS A 375 35.48 6.01 -11.28
C LYS A 375 34.57 5.37 -10.23
N TYR A 376 33.96 6.20 -9.38
CA TYR A 376 33.07 5.72 -8.30
C TYR A 376 31.82 5.04 -8.86
N ARG A 377 31.23 5.58 -9.93
CA ARG A 377 30.21 4.89 -10.73
C ARG A 377 30.59 3.46 -11.11
N ASP A 378 31.80 3.23 -11.62
CA ASP A 378 32.22 1.89 -12.07
C ASP A 378 32.29 0.90 -10.89
N TYR A 379 32.64 1.39 -9.69
CA TYR A 379 32.55 0.61 -8.47
C TYR A 379 31.10 0.28 -8.12
N LEU A 380 30.19 1.26 -8.15
CA LEU A 380 28.78 1.05 -7.84
C LEU A 380 28.12 0.07 -8.81
N GLU A 381 28.41 0.19 -10.11
CA GLU A 381 27.98 -0.75 -11.16
C GLU A 381 28.47 -2.17 -10.85
N ASN A 382 29.75 -2.33 -10.51
CA ASN A 382 30.30 -3.64 -10.13
C ASN A 382 29.55 -4.23 -8.94
N VAL A 383 29.35 -3.46 -7.87
CA VAL A 383 28.61 -3.93 -6.68
C VAL A 383 27.18 -4.34 -7.04
N LEU A 384 26.46 -3.54 -7.84
CA LEU A 384 25.11 -3.86 -8.26
C LEU A 384 25.04 -5.15 -9.09
N SER A 385 25.99 -5.35 -10.01
CA SER A 385 26.06 -6.57 -10.82
C SER A 385 26.28 -7.83 -9.97
N GLU A 386 27.00 -7.71 -8.85
CA GLU A 386 27.27 -8.81 -7.92
C GLU A 386 26.07 -9.14 -7.02
N ARG A 387 25.12 -8.21 -6.82
CA ARG A 387 23.92 -8.41 -5.98
C ARG A 387 22.97 -9.47 -6.51
N ASN A 388 23.06 -9.77 -7.79
CA ASN A 388 22.31 -10.83 -8.43
C ASN A 388 22.90 -12.23 -8.20
N ASP A 389 24.11 -12.31 -7.64
CA ASP A 389 24.81 -13.56 -7.34
C ASP A 389 25.00 -13.69 -5.82
N PRO A 390 24.17 -14.50 -5.14
CA PRO A 390 24.30 -14.73 -3.71
C PRO A 390 25.70 -15.20 -3.29
N SER A 391 26.43 -15.91 -4.16
CA SER A 391 27.78 -16.41 -3.82
C SER A 391 28.79 -15.27 -3.63
N LYS A 392 28.57 -14.13 -4.29
CA LYS A 392 29.38 -12.91 -4.13
C LYS A 392 28.92 -12.04 -2.97
N CYS A 393 27.69 -12.25 -2.49
CA CYS A 393 27.07 -11.51 -1.40
C CYS A 393 26.96 -12.29 -0.09
N ASN A 394 27.92 -13.18 0.21
CA ASN A 394 27.94 -14.00 1.43
C ASN A 394 26.66 -14.84 1.65
N GLY A 395 26.01 -15.25 0.56
CA GLY A 395 24.77 -16.02 0.59
C GLY A 395 23.60 -15.22 1.11
N PHE A 396 23.52 -13.95 0.71
CA PHE A 396 22.44 -13.05 1.05
C PHE A 396 21.87 -12.43 -0.23
N ILE A 397 20.54 -12.32 -0.29
CA ILE A 397 19.79 -11.61 -1.33
C ILE A 397 19.31 -10.30 -0.72
N ASP A 398 19.59 -9.18 -1.39
CA ASP A 398 19.25 -7.86 -0.89
C ASP A 398 17.87 -7.42 -1.39
N HIS A 399 16.83 -7.52 -0.56
CA HIS A 399 15.48 -7.13 -0.99
C HIS A 399 15.42 -5.68 -1.48
N ALA A 400 16.20 -4.75 -0.93
CA ALA A 400 16.21 -3.36 -1.36
C ALA A 400 16.61 -3.21 -2.83
N PHE A 401 17.61 -3.98 -3.27
CA PHE A 401 18.03 -4.05 -4.66
C PHE A 401 16.91 -4.62 -5.56
N PHE A 402 16.30 -5.73 -5.15
CA PHE A 402 15.20 -6.32 -5.92
C PHE A 402 13.96 -5.42 -5.96
N SER A 403 13.65 -4.71 -4.87
CA SER A 403 12.58 -3.72 -4.81
C SER A 403 12.82 -2.57 -5.79
N ALA A 404 14.03 -2.01 -5.80
CA ALA A 404 14.41 -0.92 -6.72
C ALA A 404 14.28 -1.36 -8.19
N VAL A 405 14.78 -2.56 -8.52
CA VAL A 405 14.69 -3.15 -9.85
C VAL A 405 13.24 -3.40 -10.26
N MET A 406 12.46 -4.08 -9.43
CA MET A 406 11.06 -4.41 -9.71
C MET A 406 10.21 -3.16 -9.87
N LEU A 407 10.41 -2.16 -9.00
CA LEU A 407 9.70 -0.90 -9.12
C LEU A 407 10.07 -0.17 -10.41
N THR A 408 11.36 -0.09 -10.75
CA THR A 408 11.81 0.53 -12.02
C THR A 408 11.10 -0.11 -13.20
N VAL A 409 11.10 -1.45 -13.25
CA VAL A 409 10.44 -2.21 -14.30
C VAL A 409 8.95 -1.90 -14.38
N ASN A 410 8.24 -1.98 -13.26
CA ASN A 410 6.80 -1.76 -13.26
C ASN A 410 6.45 -0.32 -13.64
N LEU A 411 7.25 0.67 -13.22
CA LEU A 411 7.05 2.08 -13.60
C LEU A 411 7.22 2.29 -15.11
N LEU A 412 8.21 1.66 -15.74
CA LEU A 412 8.43 1.74 -17.19
C LEU A 412 7.24 1.16 -17.98
N LYS A 413 6.57 0.13 -17.45
CA LYS A 413 5.37 -0.47 -18.05
C LYS A 413 4.10 0.36 -17.85
N THR A 414 3.96 1.02 -16.69
CA THR A 414 2.68 1.56 -16.24
C THR A 414 2.55 3.07 -16.33
N VAL A 415 3.66 3.81 -16.15
CA VAL A 415 3.64 5.28 -16.17
C VAL A 415 3.79 5.78 -17.60
N ASP A 416 2.92 6.71 -17.99
CA ASP A 416 2.98 7.35 -19.29
C ASP A 416 4.30 8.13 -19.49
N LEU A 417 4.81 8.13 -20.72
CA LEU A 417 6.08 8.79 -21.07
C LEU A 417 6.09 10.30 -20.74
N ASP A 418 4.96 10.98 -20.85
CA ASP A 418 4.82 12.41 -20.53
C ASP A 418 4.85 12.68 -19.01
N LYS A 419 4.45 11.72 -18.19
CA LYS A 419 4.41 11.83 -16.71
C LYS A 419 5.70 11.36 -16.02
N ILE A 420 6.44 10.44 -16.64
CA ILE A 420 7.68 9.93 -16.04
C ILE A 420 8.76 11.01 -15.99
N ASN A 421 9.57 11.05 -14.93
CA ASN A 421 10.58 12.08 -14.71
C ASN A 421 11.67 11.60 -13.72
N MET A 422 12.69 12.41 -13.47
CA MET A 422 13.83 12.07 -12.62
C MET A 422 13.50 11.92 -11.12
N MET A 423 12.34 12.37 -10.66
CA MET A 423 11.95 12.15 -9.26
C MET A 423 11.61 10.68 -8.98
N TYR A 424 11.17 9.92 -9.98
CA TYR A 424 11.03 8.47 -9.85
C TYR A 424 12.39 7.81 -9.57
N THR A 425 13.48 8.28 -10.19
CA THR A 425 14.83 7.82 -9.89
C THR A 425 15.24 8.12 -8.46
N ASN A 426 14.97 9.33 -7.95
CA ASN A 426 15.23 9.65 -6.55
C ASN A 426 14.49 8.72 -5.58
N ALA A 427 13.23 8.36 -5.88
CA ALA A 427 12.46 7.42 -5.08
C ALA A 427 13.04 5.99 -5.13
N ILE A 428 13.47 5.53 -6.32
CA ILE A 428 14.14 4.23 -6.52
C ILE A 428 15.48 4.19 -5.77
N THR A 429 16.26 5.27 -5.84
CA THR A 429 17.54 5.38 -5.13
C THR A 429 17.34 5.37 -3.62
N ALA A 430 16.29 6.01 -3.10
CA ALA A 430 15.95 5.92 -1.68
C ALA A 430 15.68 4.48 -1.25
N ILE A 431 14.91 3.73 -2.04
CA ILE A 431 14.69 2.30 -1.82
C ILE A 431 16.00 1.52 -1.89
N LEU A 432 16.84 1.74 -2.89
CA LEU A 432 18.11 1.00 -3.01
C LEU A 432 19.03 1.21 -1.80
N LEU A 433 19.02 2.41 -1.21
CA LEU A 433 19.87 2.77 -0.07
C LEU A 433 19.32 2.32 1.29
N HIS A 434 18.03 1.98 1.42
CA HIS A 434 17.43 1.87 2.75
C HIS A 434 18.00 0.72 3.61
N ASN A 435 18.58 -0.31 2.98
CA ASN A 435 19.04 -1.50 3.67
C ASN A 435 20.50 -1.87 3.38
N SER A 436 20.74 -3.06 2.80
CA SER A 436 22.05 -3.72 2.90
C SER A 436 23.08 -3.10 1.96
N PHE A 437 22.66 -2.52 0.83
CA PHE A 437 23.53 -1.78 -0.07
C PHE A 437 24.27 -0.66 0.67
N TYR A 438 23.56 0.23 1.35
CA TYR A 438 24.18 1.31 2.10
C TYR A 438 25.05 0.78 3.25
N LYS A 439 24.47 -0.09 4.09
CA LYS A 439 25.12 -0.60 5.31
C LYS A 439 26.45 -1.31 5.04
N PHE A 440 26.55 -2.07 3.95
CA PHE A 440 27.71 -2.94 3.70
C PHE A 440 28.57 -2.51 2.52
N SER A 441 28.00 -1.88 1.49
CA SER A 441 28.73 -1.50 0.28
C SER A 441 29.09 -0.02 0.22
N VAL A 442 28.37 0.85 0.93
CA VAL A 442 28.68 2.29 0.96
C VAL A 442 29.48 2.66 2.20
N THR A 443 28.96 2.38 3.40
CA THR A 443 29.57 2.88 4.64
C THR A 443 30.37 1.86 5.43
N ASN A 444 30.08 0.57 5.25
CA ASN A 444 30.53 -0.49 6.16
C ASN A 444 30.23 -0.09 7.61
N TYR A 445 28.95 -0.16 8.00
CA TYR A 445 28.40 0.52 9.19
C TYR A 445 29.12 0.24 10.52
N LYS A 446 29.82 -0.89 10.62
CA LYS A 446 30.62 -1.29 11.80
C LYS A 446 32.02 -0.68 11.84
N SER A 447 32.43 0.04 10.80
CA SER A 447 33.74 0.65 10.71
C SER A 447 33.77 2.04 11.37
N PRO A 448 34.93 2.49 11.88
CA PRO A 448 35.09 3.87 12.36
C PRO A 448 34.77 4.93 11.30
N TYR A 449 34.88 4.57 10.02
CA TYR A 449 34.51 5.44 8.89
C TYR A 449 33.04 5.85 8.96
N ASN A 450 32.14 4.90 9.27
CA ASN A 450 30.70 5.17 9.32
C ASN A 450 30.32 6.22 10.36
N ASN A 451 30.99 6.27 11.52
CA ASN A 451 30.69 7.28 12.55
C ASN A 451 30.88 8.73 12.05
N ALA A 452 31.73 8.94 11.04
CA ALA A 452 31.93 10.26 10.43
C ALA A 452 31.05 10.51 9.20
N HIS A 453 30.33 9.50 8.70
CA HIS A 453 29.61 9.50 7.41
C HIS A 453 28.19 8.93 7.50
N ARG A 454 27.54 9.05 8.67
CA ARG A 454 26.13 8.67 8.87
C ARG A 454 25.23 9.41 7.88
N PHE A 455 24.11 8.79 7.52
CA PHE A 455 23.26 9.35 6.47
C PHE A 455 22.53 10.60 7.00
N THR A 456 22.71 11.73 6.34
CA THR A 456 22.07 13.01 6.68
C THR A 456 20.95 13.33 5.70
N VAL A 457 19.95 14.11 6.16
CA VAL A 457 18.77 14.48 5.36
C VAL A 457 19.13 15.19 4.06
N ASP A 458 20.22 15.94 4.02
CA ASP A 458 20.61 16.77 2.87
C ASP A 458 21.26 15.96 1.74
N ILE A 459 21.65 14.70 1.99
CA ILE A 459 22.00 13.74 0.93
C ILE A 459 20.77 13.43 0.09
N SER A 460 19.76 12.87 0.76
CA SER A 460 18.46 12.55 0.17
C SER A 460 17.41 12.53 1.27
N PRO A 461 16.50 13.53 1.32
CA PRO A 461 15.44 13.57 2.31
C PRO A 461 14.56 12.32 2.26
N LEU A 462 14.32 11.75 1.07
CA LEU A 462 13.55 10.51 0.90
C LEU A 462 14.27 9.30 1.49
N ALA A 463 15.56 9.11 1.18
CA ALA A 463 16.33 7.97 1.68
C ALA A 463 16.52 8.05 3.21
N PHE A 464 16.85 9.23 3.72
CA PHE A 464 16.97 9.48 5.16
C PHE A 464 15.69 9.10 5.91
N LEU A 465 14.55 9.60 5.42
CA LEU A 465 13.26 9.33 6.07
C LEU A 465 12.87 7.86 5.95
N LEU A 466 13.14 7.23 4.80
CA LEU A 466 12.87 5.80 4.60
C LEU A 466 13.64 4.94 5.59
N MET A 467 14.95 5.16 5.71
CA MET A 467 15.82 4.44 6.65
C MET A 467 15.39 4.66 8.11
N LEU A 468 15.03 5.90 8.47
CA LEU A 468 14.57 6.21 9.81
C LEU A 468 13.22 5.52 10.13
N CYS A 469 12.24 5.64 9.24
CA CYS A 469 10.90 5.11 9.44
C CYS A 469 10.86 3.58 9.41
N ASP A 470 11.63 2.94 8.52
CA ASP A 470 11.75 1.48 8.45
C ASP A 470 12.28 0.90 9.77
N GLU A 471 13.39 1.42 10.27
CA GLU A 471 14.00 0.95 11.53
C GLU A 471 13.09 1.19 12.74
N ILE A 472 12.36 2.31 12.78
CA ILE A 472 11.40 2.61 13.86
C ILE A 472 10.21 1.64 13.83
N GLN A 473 9.68 1.33 12.65
CA GLN A 473 8.49 0.50 12.52
C GLN A 473 8.83 -0.96 12.84
N CYS A 474 8.54 -1.44 14.05
CA CYS A 474 8.76 -2.85 14.40
C CYS A 474 7.66 -3.48 15.25
N TRP A 475 6.52 -2.79 15.38
CA TRP A 475 5.32 -3.23 16.10
C TRP A 475 4.23 -3.71 15.14
N ASP A 476 3.24 -4.42 15.69
CA ASP A 476 2.00 -4.81 14.99
C ASP A 476 2.25 -5.52 13.64
N ARG A 477 3.40 -6.20 13.54
CA ARG A 477 3.72 -7.08 12.42
C ARG A 477 3.34 -8.51 12.82
N THR A 478 2.40 -9.12 12.11
CA THR A 478 1.96 -10.50 12.39
C THR A 478 3.14 -11.47 12.29
N SER A 479 3.45 -12.20 13.35
CA SER A 479 4.55 -13.18 13.37
C SER A 479 4.13 -14.51 12.75
N TYR A 480 4.54 -14.74 11.51
CA TYR A 480 4.27 -15.99 10.81
C TYR A 480 5.32 -17.06 11.09
N GLY A 481 6.60 -16.67 11.15
CA GLY A 481 7.71 -17.63 11.30
C GLY A 481 7.82 -18.24 12.70
N LYS A 482 8.22 -19.52 12.77
CA LYS A 482 8.32 -20.27 14.04
C LYS A 482 9.21 -19.57 15.08
N ASN A 483 10.34 -18.99 14.67
CA ASN A 483 11.23 -18.28 15.57
C ASN A 483 10.65 -16.93 16.00
N SER A 484 9.99 -16.21 15.09
CA SER A 484 9.35 -14.91 15.38
C SER A 484 8.20 -15.06 16.38
N ARG A 485 7.50 -16.20 16.39
CA ARG A 485 6.43 -16.50 17.37
C ARG A 485 6.96 -16.73 18.79
N GLY A 486 8.23 -17.09 18.93
CA GLY A 486 8.88 -17.30 20.23
C GLY A 486 9.57 -16.04 20.78
N GLN A 487 9.50 -14.90 20.08
CA GLN A 487 10.15 -13.64 20.47
C GLN A 487 9.15 -12.66 21.08
N ILE A 488 9.65 -11.73 21.90
CA ILE A 488 8.85 -10.65 22.48
C ILE A 488 8.98 -9.40 21.62
N HIS A 489 7.91 -9.08 20.91
CA HIS A 489 7.77 -7.89 20.07
C HIS A 489 6.69 -6.95 20.61
N PRO A 490 6.79 -5.64 20.32
CA PRO A 490 5.78 -4.68 20.73
C PRO A 490 4.46 -4.91 19.96
N MET A 491 3.35 -4.79 20.67
CA MET A 491 1.99 -4.87 20.13
C MET A 491 1.53 -3.52 19.55
N ASN A 492 2.17 -2.43 19.96
CA ASN A 492 1.91 -1.08 19.46
C ASN A 492 3.15 -0.20 19.63
N CYS A 493 3.14 0.97 18.98
CA CYS A 493 4.01 2.07 19.30
C CYS A 493 3.19 3.36 19.36
N ARG A 494 3.29 4.09 20.47
CA ARG A 494 2.74 5.44 20.58
C ARG A 494 3.83 6.41 20.18
N ILE A 495 3.62 7.12 19.08
CA ILE A 495 4.56 8.12 18.60
C ILE A 495 3.93 9.50 18.80
N SER A 496 4.63 10.36 19.53
CA SER A 496 4.31 11.79 19.60
C SER A 496 5.31 12.61 18.81
N PHE A 497 4.82 13.71 18.24
CA PHE A 497 5.61 14.59 17.38
C PHE A 497 5.60 16.01 17.92
N LYS A 498 6.78 16.62 18.03
CA LYS A 498 6.91 18.02 18.46
C LYS A 498 8.01 18.72 17.67
N GLY A 499 7.63 19.27 16.52
CA GLY A 499 8.59 19.85 15.59
C GLY A 499 9.48 18.75 15.02
N ASP A 500 10.79 18.88 15.25
CA ASP A 500 11.79 17.91 14.81
C ASP A 500 11.98 16.71 15.77
N LYS A 501 11.25 16.70 16.90
CA LYS A 501 11.32 15.63 17.90
C LYS A 501 10.27 14.56 17.65
N MET A 502 10.69 13.30 17.74
CA MET A 502 9.86 12.10 17.72
C MET A 502 10.09 11.31 19.01
N ASP A 503 9.04 11.10 19.79
CA ASP A 503 9.11 10.24 20.99
C ASP A 503 8.33 8.95 20.71
N ALA A 504 9.04 7.82 20.61
CA ALA A 504 8.48 6.51 20.33
C ALA A 504 8.39 5.66 21.61
N VAL A 505 7.17 5.38 22.05
CA VAL A 505 6.89 4.55 23.24
C VAL A 505 6.33 3.20 22.79
N TYR A 506 7.16 2.16 22.86
CA TYR A 506 6.79 0.80 22.47
C TYR A 506 5.96 0.10 23.55
N VAL A 507 4.81 -0.43 23.16
CA VAL A 507 3.85 -1.06 24.08
C VAL A 507 3.99 -2.57 23.98
N PHE A 508 4.36 -3.22 25.08
CA PHE A 508 4.45 -4.69 25.18
C PHE A 508 3.34 -5.27 26.05
N ASP A 509 3.08 -6.58 25.90
CA ASP A 509 2.03 -7.26 26.66
C ASP A 509 2.43 -7.42 28.14
N THR A 510 1.58 -6.93 29.04
CA THR A 510 1.72 -7.13 30.50
C THR A 510 1.98 -8.57 30.91
N LYS A 511 1.52 -9.56 30.14
CA LYS A 511 1.74 -10.97 30.49
C LYS A 511 3.22 -11.34 30.62
N TYR A 512 4.12 -10.64 29.92
CA TYR A 512 5.56 -10.92 29.95
C TYR A 512 6.30 -10.24 31.11
N PHE A 513 5.70 -9.25 31.76
CA PHE A 513 6.43 -8.35 32.68
C PHE A 513 5.86 -8.38 34.11
N ASN A 514 6.77 -8.24 35.07
CA ASN A 514 6.46 -7.74 36.40
C ASN A 514 6.61 -6.21 36.39
N LYS A 515 5.79 -5.52 37.17
CA LYS A 515 5.85 -4.08 37.35
C LYS A 515 6.17 -3.78 38.81
N ASP A 516 7.26 -3.05 39.05
CA ASP A 516 7.62 -2.62 40.40
C ASP A 516 6.77 -1.40 40.86
N GLU A 517 6.97 -0.98 42.11
CA GLU A 517 6.29 0.18 42.71
C GLU A 517 6.56 1.52 42.01
N ASN A 518 7.68 1.63 41.29
CA ASN A 518 8.07 2.80 40.52
C ASN A 518 7.61 2.73 39.05
N GLY A 519 6.98 1.62 38.66
CA GLY A 519 6.51 1.37 37.31
C GLY A 519 7.56 0.83 36.34
N ASN A 520 8.76 0.48 36.81
CA ASN A 520 9.77 -0.17 35.98
C ASN A 520 9.33 -1.59 35.64
N LEU A 521 9.68 -2.00 34.43
CA LEU A 521 9.33 -3.31 33.88
C LEU A 521 10.51 -4.25 34.00
N SER A 522 10.29 -5.41 34.61
CA SER A 522 11.23 -6.52 34.59
C SER A 522 10.58 -7.73 33.94
N LEU A 523 11.33 -8.45 33.12
CA LEU A 523 10.83 -9.65 32.46
C LEU A 523 10.57 -10.74 33.51
N LYS A 524 9.42 -11.42 33.43
CA LYS A 524 9.14 -12.56 34.32
C LYS A 524 10.15 -13.68 34.10
N GLU A 525 10.49 -14.39 35.17
CA GLU A 525 11.51 -15.46 35.15
C GLU A 525 11.21 -16.55 34.12
N GLU A 526 9.94 -16.89 33.89
CA GLU A 526 9.51 -17.87 32.90
C GLU A 526 9.87 -17.51 31.45
N TYR A 527 10.12 -16.22 31.18
CA TYR A 527 10.55 -15.70 29.89
C TYR A 527 12.03 -15.30 29.87
N ALA A 528 12.81 -15.65 30.89
CA ALA A 528 14.24 -15.34 30.94
C ALA A 528 14.98 -15.88 29.69
N GLY A 529 15.79 -15.02 29.06
CA GLY A 529 16.53 -15.35 27.85
C GLY A 529 15.74 -15.27 26.53
N VAL A 530 14.44 -14.95 26.59
CA VAL A 530 13.65 -14.70 25.37
C VAL A 530 14.15 -13.42 24.68
N LYS A 531 14.47 -13.54 23.40
CA LYS A 531 14.95 -12.45 22.54
C LYS A 531 13.79 -11.70 21.89
N GLY A 532 14.10 -10.57 21.25
CA GLY A 532 13.16 -9.84 20.42
C GLY A 532 13.50 -8.35 20.40
N THR A 533 12.53 -7.52 20.04
CA THR A 533 12.68 -6.07 20.11
C THR A 533 12.87 -5.62 21.56
N TYR A 534 12.16 -6.26 22.50
CA TYR A 534 12.28 -5.96 23.93
C TYR A 534 13.74 -5.98 24.40
N SER A 535 14.51 -7.04 24.07
CA SER A 535 15.88 -7.17 24.54
C SER A 535 16.83 -6.08 24.01
N LYS A 536 16.49 -5.44 22.89
CA LYS A 536 17.27 -4.31 22.33
C LYS A 536 16.92 -2.98 22.96
N ILE A 537 15.65 -2.80 23.37
CA ILE A 537 15.18 -1.56 24.01
C ILE A 537 15.54 -1.58 25.51
N ALA A 538 15.48 -2.74 26.15
CA ALA A 538 15.83 -2.92 27.54
C ALA A 538 17.31 -2.59 27.81
N GLY A 539 17.61 -2.00 28.97
CA GLY A 539 18.96 -1.60 29.36
C GLY A 539 19.39 -0.29 28.70
N ASP A 540 20.51 -0.32 27.96
CA ASP A 540 21.14 0.87 27.37
C ASP A 540 20.57 1.27 25.99
N ASN A 541 19.40 0.76 25.63
CA ASN A 541 18.69 1.05 24.37
C ASN A 541 19.57 0.84 23.12
N GLU A 542 20.07 -0.40 22.94
CA GLU A 542 20.79 -0.83 21.73
C GLU A 542 19.98 -0.55 20.46
N PHE A 543 18.65 -0.61 20.55
CA PHE A 543 17.75 -0.26 19.44
C PHE A 543 17.98 1.17 18.92
N LEU A 544 18.03 2.18 19.80
CA LEU A 544 18.31 3.56 19.39
C LEU A 544 19.72 3.71 18.81
N LYS A 545 20.70 3.02 19.39
CA LYS A 545 22.10 3.04 18.91
C LYS A 545 22.24 2.41 17.51
N ASP A 546 21.47 1.35 17.22
CA ASP A 546 21.41 0.74 15.89
C ASP A 546 20.92 1.77 14.86
N ILE A 547 19.89 2.56 15.17
CA ILE A 547 19.36 3.62 14.29
C ILE A 547 20.39 4.75 14.11
N GLU A 548 21.01 5.22 15.20
CA GLU A 548 22.06 6.24 15.18
C GLU A 548 23.30 5.80 14.38
N SER A 549 23.52 4.49 14.24
CA SER A 549 24.59 3.97 13.39
C SER A 549 24.30 4.10 11.90
N ILE A 550 23.06 4.38 11.50
CA ILE A 550 22.62 4.42 10.11
C ILE A 550 22.38 5.88 9.68
N VAL A 551 21.56 6.60 10.45
CA VAL A 551 21.10 7.96 10.17
C VAL A 551 21.58 8.93 11.25
N SER A 552 21.87 10.17 10.85
CA SER A 552 22.27 11.24 11.75
C SER A 552 21.06 11.81 12.50
N ILE A 553 20.94 11.50 13.79
CA ILE A 553 19.89 11.96 14.71
C ILE A 553 20.49 12.34 16.07
N ASN A 554 19.72 12.98 16.95
CA ASN A 554 20.09 13.29 18.34
C ASN A 554 21.35 14.17 18.52
N GLY A 555 21.53 15.16 17.63
CA GLY A 555 22.61 16.13 17.75
C GLY A 555 23.98 15.60 17.35
N ASP A 556 24.01 14.59 16.49
CA ASP A 556 25.23 14.14 15.84
C ASP A 556 25.88 15.28 15.04
N ASN A 557 27.19 15.44 15.22
CA ASN A 557 28.00 16.49 14.61
C ASN A 557 28.78 15.98 13.38
N SER A 558 28.42 14.81 12.84
CA SER A 558 28.97 14.31 11.57
C SER A 558 28.71 15.33 10.46
N PHE A 559 29.79 15.93 9.97
CA PHE A 559 29.90 16.90 8.86
C PHE A 559 28.75 17.93 8.69
N GLY A 560 29.01 19.17 9.12
CA GLY A 560 28.53 20.38 8.44
C GLY A 560 27.06 20.78 8.64
N SER A 561 26.71 21.25 9.84
CA SER A 561 25.80 22.38 10.16
C SER A 561 24.44 22.59 9.43
N GLY A 562 23.94 21.65 8.63
CA GLY A 562 22.71 21.81 7.84
C GLY A 562 21.71 20.66 7.90
N ALA A 563 22.01 19.58 8.63
CA ALA A 563 21.09 18.45 8.76
C ALA A 563 19.83 18.83 9.58
N ALA A 564 18.69 18.27 9.20
CA ALA A 564 17.45 18.33 10.00
C ALA A 564 17.79 17.93 11.44
N LYS A 565 17.25 18.69 12.41
CA LYS A 565 17.51 18.50 13.84
C LYS A 565 16.66 17.37 14.40
N THR A 566 16.65 16.23 13.72
CA THR A 566 15.84 15.09 14.12
C THR A 566 16.30 14.58 15.47
N GLU A 567 15.42 14.68 16.46
CA GLU A 567 15.62 14.08 17.79
C GLU A 567 14.66 12.90 17.92
N LEU A 568 15.19 11.72 18.25
CA LEU A 568 14.44 10.50 18.47
C LEU A 568 14.68 10.00 19.88
N SER A 569 13.62 9.89 20.66
CA SER A 569 13.64 9.16 21.93
C SER A 569 12.89 7.84 21.80
N VAL A 570 13.40 6.80 22.42
CA VAL A 570 12.80 5.46 22.43
C VAL A 570 12.63 5.01 23.87
N SER A 571 11.41 4.61 24.22
CA SER A 571 11.08 4.05 25.53
C SER A 571 10.06 2.92 25.40
N MET A 572 9.75 2.25 26.50
CA MET A 572 8.79 1.15 26.50
C MET A 572 7.84 1.18 27.71
N VAL A 573 6.65 0.65 27.51
CA VAL A 573 5.63 0.41 28.54
C VAL A 573 5.02 -0.97 28.37
N ALA A 574 4.39 -1.50 29.42
CA ALA A 574 3.63 -2.75 29.37
C ALA A 574 2.16 -2.49 29.66
N GLU A 575 1.29 -2.96 28.77
CA GLU A 575 -0.16 -2.83 28.91
C GLU A 575 -0.87 -4.13 28.53
N THR A 576 -2.11 -4.29 29.00
CA THR A 576 -2.95 -5.43 28.63
C THR A 576 -3.63 -5.12 27.31
N ASP A 577 -3.29 -5.85 26.26
CA ASP A 577 -3.91 -5.65 24.95
C ASP A 577 -5.13 -6.56 24.76
N ASN A 578 -6.26 -5.94 24.42
CA ASN A 578 -7.50 -6.63 24.06
C ASN A 578 -7.78 -6.58 22.55
N ARG A 579 -6.90 -5.99 21.73
CA ARG A 579 -7.11 -5.78 20.28
C ARG A 579 -7.01 -7.05 19.43
N TYR A 580 -6.58 -8.18 20.01
CA TYR A 580 -6.58 -9.52 19.37
C TYR A 580 -7.96 -10.11 19.06
N ARG A 581 -9.06 -9.33 19.08
CA ARG A 581 -10.44 -9.82 18.93
C ARG A 581 -11.04 -9.72 17.52
N ARG A 582 -10.28 -9.31 16.50
CA ARG A 582 -10.81 -9.10 15.13
C ARG A 582 -10.38 -10.15 14.10
N THR A 583 -9.84 -11.30 14.52
CA THR A 583 -9.60 -12.43 13.62
C THR A 583 -10.82 -13.35 13.56
N TYR A 584 -11.41 -13.48 12.37
CA TYR A 584 -12.50 -14.42 12.09
C TYR A 584 -11.93 -15.76 11.61
N LEU A 585 -12.67 -16.86 11.80
CA LEU A 585 -12.35 -18.17 11.22
C LEU A 585 -12.23 -18.11 9.69
N SER A 586 -12.99 -17.19 9.09
CA SER A 586 -12.89 -16.81 7.69
C SER A 586 -11.71 -15.86 7.46
N SER A 587 -10.51 -16.43 7.28
CA SER A 587 -9.33 -15.72 6.79
C SER A 587 -9.12 -16.03 5.30
N SER A 588 -9.59 -15.15 4.41
CA SER A 588 -9.40 -15.30 2.94
C SER A 588 -7.93 -15.23 2.55
N ASN A 589 -7.50 -16.18 1.71
CA ASN A 589 -6.21 -16.21 1.00
C ASN A 589 -6.38 -16.38 -0.53
N PHE A 590 -7.58 -16.24 -1.08
CA PHE A 590 -7.89 -16.80 -2.40
C PHE A 590 -8.26 -15.71 -3.42
N LEU A 591 -9.51 -15.36 -3.69
CA LEU A 591 -9.76 -14.27 -4.65
C LEU A 591 -9.27 -12.91 -4.12
N HIS A 592 -8.45 -12.23 -4.91
CA HIS A 592 -8.00 -10.88 -4.58
C HIS A 592 -9.20 -9.91 -4.42
N LEU A 593 -9.13 -8.99 -3.44
CA LEU A 593 -10.27 -8.16 -3.02
C LEU A 593 -10.89 -7.36 -4.16
N TYR A 594 -10.06 -6.83 -5.05
CA TYR A 594 -10.50 -6.13 -6.26
C TYR A 594 -11.31 -7.06 -7.17
N THR A 595 -10.81 -8.26 -7.42
CA THR A 595 -11.47 -9.26 -8.28
C THR A 595 -12.80 -9.71 -7.67
N MET A 596 -12.83 -9.91 -6.36
CA MET A 596 -14.06 -10.21 -5.63
C MET A 596 -15.09 -9.08 -5.76
N ALA A 597 -14.66 -7.83 -5.68
CA ALA A 597 -15.54 -6.67 -5.73
C ALA A 597 -16.35 -6.60 -7.04
N TYR A 598 -15.68 -6.72 -8.20
CA TYR A 598 -16.39 -6.63 -9.49
C TYR A 598 -17.17 -7.92 -9.82
N LYS A 599 -16.65 -9.11 -9.46
CA LYS A 599 -17.34 -10.38 -9.75
C LYS A 599 -18.63 -10.58 -8.95
N VAL A 600 -18.66 -10.16 -7.69
CA VAL A 600 -19.91 -10.18 -6.91
C VAL A 600 -20.95 -9.25 -7.53
N HIS A 601 -20.52 -8.12 -8.11
CA HIS A 601 -21.40 -7.22 -8.84
C HIS A 601 -21.89 -7.83 -10.16
N GLN A 602 -21.00 -8.47 -10.91
CA GLN A 602 -21.30 -9.20 -12.15
C GLN A 602 -22.42 -10.23 -11.99
N MET A 603 -22.52 -10.89 -10.83
CA MET A 603 -23.58 -11.87 -10.57
C MET A 603 -25.01 -11.27 -10.61
N ASN A 604 -25.15 -9.95 -10.56
CA ASN A 604 -26.42 -9.27 -10.81
C ASN A 604 -26.71 -9.01 -12.29
N HIS A 605 -25.68 -9.13 -13.12
CA HIS A 605 -25.65 -8.88 -14.56
C HIS A 605 -24.92 -10.02 -15.29
N PRO A 606 -25.42 -11.27 -15.21
CA PRO A 606 -24.74 -12.44 -15.75
C PRO A 606 -24.55 -12.39 -17.29
N GLU A 607 -25.22 -11.47 -17.96
CA GLU A 607 -25.04 -11.17 -19.38
C GLU A 607 -23.73 -10.46 -19.73
N ILE A 608 -23.05 -9.85 -18.74
CA ILE A 608 -21.80 -9.10 -18.93
C ILE A 608 -20.61 -10.01 -18.67
N SER A 609 -19.61 -10.01 -19.57
CA SER A 609 -18.38 -10.80 -19.39
C SER A 609 -17.52 -10.30 -18.22
N ASP A 610 -16.57 -11.10 -17.74
CA ASP A 610 -15.64 -10.71 -16.67
C ASP A 610 -14.85 -9.46 -17.09
N GLU A 611 -14.36 -9.43 -18.34
CA GLU A 611 -13.57 -8.33 -18.89
C GLU A 611 -14.39 -7.03 -19.02
N GLU A 612 -15.63 -7.13 -19.52
CA GLU A 612 -16.49 -5.95 -19.65
C GLU A 612 -16.92 -5.41 -18.27
N MET A 613 -17.15 -6.29 -17.29
CA MET A 613 -17.46 -5.88 -15.92
C MET A 613 -16.26 -5.21 -15.24
N GLU A 614 -15.05 -5.75 -15.45
CA GLU A 614 -13.83 -5.14 -14.95
C GLU A 614 -13.60 -3.75 -15.57
N GLN A 615 -13.85 -3.58 -16.86
CA GLN A 615 -13.78 -2.26 -17.50
C GLN A 615 -14.78 -1.28 -16.89
N LYS A 616 -16.04 -1.68 -16.71
CA LYS A 616 -17.07 -0.84 -16.05
C LYS A 616 -16.68 -0.49 -14.62
N PHE A 617 -16.07 -1.42 -13.89
CA PHE A 617 -15.56 -1.17 -12.54
C PHE A 617 -14.43 -0.13 -12.55
N ASN A 618 -13.53 -0.21 -13.53
CA ASN A 618 -12.43 0.76 -13.69
C ASN A 618 -12.91 2.17 -14.05
N GLU A 619 -14.09 2.31 -14.65
CA GLU A 619 -14.69 3.59 -15.02
C GLU A 619 -15.35 4.32 -13.84
N LEU A 620 -15.62 3.63 -12.72
CA LEU A 620 -16.15 4.24 -11.50
C LEU A 620 -15.14 5.22 -10.88
N SER A 621 -15.64 6.23 -10.16
CA SER A 621 -14.78 7.04 -9.29
C SER A 621 -14.20 6.20 -8.15
N LEU A 622 -13.10 6.68 -7.58
CA LEU A 622 -12.39 5.99 -6.51
C LEU A 622 -13.30 5.72 -5.30
N GLU A 623 -14.19 6.64 -4.94
CA GLU A 623 -15.14 6.45 -3.84
C GLU A 623 -16.03 5.21 -4.03
N TYR A 624 -16.58 5.00 -5.22
CA TYR A 624 -17.44 3.84 -5.49
C TYR A 624 -16.61 2.55 -5.61
N LYS A 625 -15.41 2.61 -6.20
CA LYS A 625 -14.46 1.48 -6.17
C LYS A 625 -14.19 1.05 -4.74
N MET A 626 -13.88 1.99 -3.85
CA MET A 626 -13.65 1.73 -2.42
C MET A 626 -14.89 1.20 -1.69
N THR A 627 -16.08 1.67 -2.05
CA THR A 627 -17.35 1.17 -1.50
C THR A 627 -17.55 -0.32 -1.85
N HIS A 628 -17.27 -0.71 -3.09
CA HIS A 628 -17.39 -2.11 -3.53
C HIS A 628 -16.31 -3.01 -2.92
N ILE A 629 -15.06 -2.55 -2.85
CA ILE A 629 -13.96 -3.25 -2.16
C ILE A 629 -14.27 -3.40 -0.66
N GLY A 630 -14.78 -2.34 -0.03
CA GLY A 630 -15.20 -2.33 1.37
C GLY A 630 -16.25 -3.40 1.69
N ARG A 631 -17.24 -3.58 0.80
CA ARG A 631 -18.21 -4.68 0.90
C ARG A 631 -17.54 -6.06 0.86
N ALA A 632 -16.65 -6.31 -0.11
CA ALA A 632 -15.93 -7.57 -0.24
C ALA A 632 -15.14 -7.94 1.03
N LYS A 633 -14.56 -6.94 1.70
CA LYS A 633 -13.79 -7.11 2.94
C LYS A 633 -14.64 -7.59 4.14
N LYS A 634 -15.93 -7.24 4.17
CA LYS A 634 -16.81 -7.50 5.34
C LYS A 634 -17.51 -8.85 5.33
N TYR A 635 -17.52 -9.58 4.20
CA TYR A 635 -18.21 -10.89 4.13
C TYR A 635 -17.74 -11.90 5.18
N ALA A 636 -16.46 -11.89 5.54
CA ALA A 636 -15.94 -12.73 6.63
C ALA A 636 -16.63 -12.45 7.97
N ARG A 637 -16.86 -11.17 8.28
CA ARG A 637 -17.61 -10.74 9.48
C ARG A 637 -19.08 -11.13 9.36
N TYR A 638 -19.70 -10.89 8.20
CA TYR A 638 -21.12 -11.19 7.99
C TYR A 638 -21.40 -12.69 8.22
N LEU A 639 -20.55 -13.57 7.66
CA LEU A 639 -20.65 -15.01 7.90
C LEU A 639 -20.43 -15.35 9.37
N HIS A 640 -19.43 -14.77 10.03
CA HIS A 640 -19.17 -15.02 11.44
C HIS A 640 -20.38 -14.71 12.33
N GLU A 641 -21.05 -13.58 12.07
CA GLU A 641 -22.23 -13.13 12.84
C GLU A 641 -23.45 -14.05 12.69
N ILE A 642 -23.50 -14.86 11.62
CA ILE A 642 -24.53 -15.88 11.42
C ILE A 642 -24.02 -17.31 11.67
N ASN A 643 -22.90 -17.45 12.38
CA ASN A 643 -22.26 -18.73 12.69
C ASN A 643 -21.82 -19.54 11.46
N CYS A 644 -21.39 -18.86 10.40
CA CYS A 644 -20.80 -19.46 9.21
C CYS A 644 -19.33 -19.03 9.05
N PHE A 645 -18.58 -19.81 8.28
CA PHE A 645 -17.23 -19.45 7.85
C PHE A 645 -16.88 -20.09 6.51
N TYR A 646 -15.97 -19.53 5.73
CA TYR A 646 -15.44 -20.21 4.54
C TYR A 646 -14.07 -20.84 4.81
N SER A 647 -13.76 -21.91 4.07
CA SER A 647 -12.50 -22.64 4.14
C SER A 647 -12.16 -23.24 2.78
N ASP A 648 -10.86 -23.25 2.45
CA ASP A 648 -10.27 -23.98 1.32
C ASP A 648 -10.10 -25.47 1.62
N LYS A 649 -9.92 -25.80 2.90
CA LYS A 649 -10.01 -27.18 3.40
C LYS A 649 -11.46 -27.63 3.43
N GLN A 650 -11.65 -28.94 3.40
CA GLN A 650 -12.94 -29.61 3.59
C GLN A 650 -13.06 -30.13 5.03
N PRO A 651 -13.35 -29.26 6.02
CA PRO A 651 -13.58 -29.71 7.38
C PRO A 651 -14.93 -30.45 7.49
N ASP A 652 -15.09 -31.25 8.54
CA ASP A 652 -16.30 -32.03 8.82
C ASP A 652 -17.43 -31.15 9.38
N PHE A 653 -17.93 -30.23 8.55
CA PHE A 653 -19.06 -29.33 8.84
C PHE A 653 -20.08 -29.33 7.69
N GLU A 654 -21.32 -28.97 7.98
CA GLU A 654 -22.36 -28.80 6.95
C GLU A 654 -21.98 -27.68 5.97
N VAL A 655 -21.97 -28.00 4.67
CA VAL A 655 -21.73 -27.04 3.59
C VAL A 655 -22.99 -26.20 3.37
N VAL A 656 -22.82 -24.88 3.33
CA VAL A 656 -23.87 -23.90 3.08
C VAL A 656 -23.76 -23.42 1.64
N ASN A 657 -24.74 -23.76 0.81
CA ASN A 657 -24.80 -23.33 -0.60
C ASN A 657 -25.64 -22.06 -0.80
N GLU A 658 -26.54 -21.78 0.15
CA GLU A 658 -27.42 -20.61 0.14
C GLU A 658 -27.76 -20.25 1.59
N ILE A 659 -27.81 -18.95 1.88
CA ILE A 659 -28.27 -18.40 3.17
C ILE A 659 -29.73 -17.97 3.00
N THR A 660 -30.59 -18.43 3.92
CA THR A 660 -32.03 -18.12 3.99
C THR A 660 -32.39 -17.56 5.37
N ASP A 661 -33.58 -16.98 5.52
CA ASP A 661 -34.04 -16.46 6.82
C ASP A 661 -34.32 -17.57 7.87
N ASP A 662 -34.65 -18.78 7.41
CA ASP A 662 -34.89 -19.99 8.24
C ASP A 662 -33.61 -20.81 8.51
N ASP A 663 -32.45 -20.16 8.58
CA ASP A 663 -31.18 -20.84 8.78
C ASP A 663 -31.13 -21.49 10.19
N LYS A 664 -30.97 -22.84 10.24
CA LYS A 664 -31.13 -23.71 11.43
C LYS A 664 -30.49 -23.23 12.76
N ASN A 665 -29.52 -22.33 12.74
CA ASN A 665 -28.79 -21.85 13.93
C ASN A 665 -28.86 -20.33 14.15
N THR A 666 -29.50 -19.57 13.25
CA THR A 666 -29.62 -18.10 13.34
C THR A 666 -30.95 -17.67 12.71
N ASP A 667 -31.96 -17.36 13.54
CA ASP A 667 -33.23 -16.79 13.07
C ASP A 667 -32.97 -15.46 12.35
N ASN A 668 -33.59 -15.25 11.17
CA ASN A 668 -33.49 -14.03 10.37
C ASN A 668 -32.04 -13.71 9.91
N ALA A 669 -31.29 -14.73 9.49
CA ALA A 669 -29.89 -14.58 9.07
C ALA A 669 -29.69 -13.54 7.95
N LEU A 670 -30.60 -13.45 6.96
CA LEU A 670 -30.45 -12.44 5.91
C LEU A 670 -30.72 -11.03 6.43
N ASP A 671 -31.66 -10.84 7.36
CA ASP A 671 -31.84 -9.54 8.00
C ASP A 671 -30.62 -9.13 8.82
N ARG A 672 -30.00 -10.06 9.54
CA ARG A 672 -28.76 -9.77 10.27
C ARG A 672 -27.64 -9.31 9.33
N ILE A 673 -27.51 -9.95 8.17
CA ILE A 673 -26.55 -9.52 7.14
C ILE A 673 -26.95 -8.17 6.55
N GLY A 674 -28.22 -7.95 6.27
CA GLY A 674 -28.76 -6.70 5.74
C GLY A 674 -28.48 -5.51 6.67
N GLU A 675 -28.70 -5.68 7.98
CA GLU A 675 -28.34 -4.69 9.01
C GLU A 675 -26.86 -4.30 8.93
N LEU A 676 -25.96 -5.29 8.86
CA LEU A 676 -24.51 -5.07 8.83
C LEU A 676 -24.04 -4.43 7.52
N GLU A 677 -24.68 -4.76 6.41
CA GLU A 677 -24.39 -4.17 5.10
C GLU A 677 -24.89 -2.73 5.00
N HIS A 678 -26.08 -2.45 5.51
CA HIS A 678 -26.63 -1.09 5.57
C HIS A 678 -25.82 -0.20 6.53
N ASP A 679 -25.41 -0.74 7.68
CA ASP A 679 -24.49 -0.10 8.63
C ASP A 679 -23.19 0.34 7.94
N ARG A 680 -22.55 -0.58 7.21
CA ARG A 680 -21.35 -0.30 6.42
C ARG A 680 -21.62 0.71 5.30
N TRP A 681 -22.71 0.56 4.56
CA TRP A 681 -23.06 1.49 3.47
C TRP A 681 -23.24 2.90 3.99
N CYS A 682 -23.99 3.06 5.08
CA CYS A 682 -24.20 4.34 5.75
C CYS A 682 -22.88 4.93 6.26
N PHE A 683 -22.02 4.11 6.86
CA PHE A 683 -20.72 4.57 7.34
C PHE A 683 -19.86 5.14 6.21
N ASP A 684 -19.73 4.38 5.11
CA ASP A 684 -18.91 4.76 3.96
C ASP A 684 -19.40 6.08 3.37
N HIS A 685 -20.71 6.22 3.17
CA HIS A 685 -21.30 7.44 2.63
C HIS A 685 -21.17 8.62 3.61
N TYR A 686 -21.44 8.41 4.89
CA TYR A 686 -21.25 9.45 5.90
C TYR A 686 -19.79 9.95 5.94
N ALA A 687 -18.82 9.04 5.90
CA ALA A 687 -17.39 9.38 5.90
C ALA A 687 -16.97 10.22 4.68
N MET A 688 -17.70 10.09 3.57
CA MET A 688 -17.52 10.82 2.31
C MET A 688 -18.38 12.09 2.19
N GLY A 689 -19.11 12.46 3.25
CA GLY A 689 -19.87 13.71 3.35
C GLY A 689 -21.32 13.62 2.89
N TRP A 690 -21.87 12.41 2.75
CA TRP A 690 -23.27 12.22 2.38
C TRP A 690 -24.22 12.47 3.55
N ILE A 691 -25.40 13.02 3.25
CA ILE A 691 -26.48 13.26 4.20
C ILE A 691 -27.82 12.68 3.72
N ALA A 692 -28.74 12.48 4.67
CA ALA A 692 -30.12 12.10 4.39
C ALA A 692 -30.88 13.21 3.68
N GLY A 693 -31.66 12.85 2.65
CA GLY A 693 -32.60 13.78 2.03
C GLY A 693 -33.06 13.35 0.65
N LYS A 694 -34.03 14.11 0.12
CA LYS A 694 -34.57 13.96 -1.25
C LYS A 694 -34.48 15.27 -2.04
N ASP A 695 -33.73 16.24 -1.53
CA ASP A 695 -33.84 17.60 -2.02
C ASP A 695 -33.32 17.78 -3.46
N TYR A 696 -32.54 16.82 -3.95
CA TYR A 696 -32.14 16.74 -5.37
C TYR A 696 -33.31 16.48 -6.33
N ASP A 697 -34.51 16.11 -5.84
CA ASP A 697 -35.71 15.89 -6.66
C ASP A 697 -36.21 17.16 -7.36
N ILE A 698 -35.77 18.34 -6.92
CA ILE A 698 -36.10 19.63 -7.54
C ILE A 698 -35.33 19.89 -8.84
N ALA A 699 -34.26 19.13 -9.11
CA ALA A 699 -33.42 19.31 -10.28
C ALA A 699 -33.89 18.50 -11.49
N ASP A 700 -33.71 19.05 -12.69
CA ASP A 700 -34.01 18.36 -13.95
C ASP A 700 -33.19 17.07 -14.09
N ASP A 701 -31.88 17.15 -13.81
CA ASP A 701 -31.02 15.98 -13.69
C ASP A 701 -30.79 15.63 -12.21
N LYS A 702 -31.71 14.81 -11.70
CA LYS A 702 -31.69 14.30 -10.32
C LYS A 702 -30.40 13.55 -10.00
N ALA A 703 -29.84 12.80 -10.96
CA ALA A 703 -28.65 11.99 -10.72
C ALA A 703 -27.42 12.89 -10.52
N VAL A 704 -27.25 13.91 -11.36
CA VAL A 704 -26.18 14.90 -11.23
C VAL A 704 -26.33 15.72 -9.94
N ALA A 705 -27.55 16.20 -9.66
CA ALA A 705 -27.82 16.98 -8.45
C ALA A 705 -27.53 16.18 -7.16
N ARG A 706 -27.94 14.89 -7.13
CA ARG A 706 -27.67 13.97 -6.02
C ARG A 706 -26.17 13.89 -5.70
N GLU A 707 -25.33 13.70 -6.72
CA GLU A 707 -23.87 13.60 -6.55
C GLU A 707 -23.25 14.93 -6.12
N ARG A 708 -23.64 16.04 -6.76
CA ARG A 708 -23.10 17.38 -6.47
C ARG A 708 -23.49 17.89 -5.10
N MET A 709 -24.67 17.52 -4.60
CA MET A 709 -25.15 17.90 -3.26
C MET A 709 -24.73 16.91 -2.17
N ARG A 710 -24.29 15.70 -2.55
CA ARG A 710 -24.03 14.57 -1.63
C ARG A 710 -25.23 14.22 -0.75
N ILE A 711 -26.41 14.08 -1.36
CA ILE A 711 -27.66 13.75 -0.64
C ILE A 711 -28.18 12.39 -1.11
N HIS A 712 -28.58 11.52 -0.20
CA HIS A 712 -29.21 10.25 -0.57
C HIS A 712 -30.44 9.95 0.29
N LYS A 713 -31.52 9.46 -0.34
CA LYS A 713 -32.80 9.18 0.33
C LYS A 713 -32.73 8.07 1.38
N ASP A 714 -31.83 7.10 1.16
CA ASP A 714 -31.67 5.91 2.00
C ASP A 714 -30.56 6.10 3.06
N MET A 715 -30.01 7.31 3.16
CA MET A 715 -29.00 7.66 4.17
C MET A 715 -29.69 8.01 5.49
N ILE A 716 -29.06 7.61 6.61
CA ILE A 716 -29.54 7.98 7.94
C ILE A 716 -29.39 9.47 8.22
N ASP A 717 -30.25 10.02 9.08
CA ASP A 717 -30.03 11.36 9.64
C ASP A 717 -28.79 11.32 10.55
N THR A 718 -27.79 12.13 10.21
CA THR A 718 -26.49 12.24 10.89
C THR A 718 -26.31 13.59 11.58
N SER A 719 -27.38 14.34 11.82
CA SER A 719 -27.35 15.63 12.55
C SER A 719 -26.73 15.52 13.95
N GLU A 720 -26.91 14.38 14.62
CA GLU A 720 -26.29 14.05 15.92
C GLU A 720 -25.01 13.20 15.79
N GLY A 721 -24.52 12.99 14.57
CA GLY A 721 -23.41 12.10 14.24
C GLY A 721 -23.85 10.67 13.88
N TYR A 722 -22.92 9.91 13.32
CA TYR A 722 -23.16 8.52 12.94
C TYR A 722 -23.11 7.58 14.15
N SER A 723 -24.04 6.63 14.22
CA SER A 723 -23.96 5.50 15.14
C SER A 723 -24.51 4.23 14.50
N GLN A 724 -23.92 3.09 14.83
CA GLN A 724 -24.37 1.78 14.34
C GLN A 724 -25.82 1.48 14.77
N GLU A 725 -26.22 1.90 15.98
CA GLU A 725 -27.58 1.71 16.48
C GLU A 725 -28.60 2.48 15.62
N ASN A 726 -28.28 3.72 15.21
CA ASN A 726 -29.13 4.49 14.31
C ASN A 726 -29.20 3.87 12.92
N ALA A 727 -28.09 3.33 12.40
CA ALA A 727 -28.09 2.64 11.11
C ALA A 727 -28.96 1.38 11.12
N ILE A 728 -28.85 0.55 12.16
CA ILE A 728 -29.69 -0.64 12.33
C ILE A 728 -31.17 -0.26 12.46
N ARG A 729 -31.50 0.77 13.26
CA ARG A 729 -32.90 1.25 13.37
C ARG A 729 -33.43 1.70 12.01
N HIS A 730 -32.63 2.45 11.24
CA HIS A 730 -33.02 2.91 9.91
C HIS A 730 -33.24 1.76 8.91
N TYR A 731 -32.47 0.68 8.99
CA TYR A 731 -32.69 -0.50 8.14
C TYR A 731 -34.11 -1.09 8.32
N HIS A 732 -34.59 -1.14 9.56
CA HIS A 732 -35.92 -1.68 9.88
C HIS A 732 -37.06 -0.70 9.66
N GLU A 733 -36.88 0.55 10.09
CA GLU A 733 -37.95 1.55 10.14
C GLU A 733 -37.94 2.55 8.98
N GLY A 734 -36.77 2.79 8.37
CA GLY A 734 -36.55 3.82 7.36
C GLY A 734 -36.52 3.32 5.92
N LEU A 735 -36.14 2.04 5.71
CA LEU A 735 -36.10 1.43 4.38
C LEU A 735 -37.42 0.72 4.04
N ASP A 736 -37.73 0.66 2.75
CA ASP A 736 -38.77 -0.24 2.23
C ASP A 736 -38.21 -1.64 1.94
N ASP A 737 -39.11 -2.60 1.64
CA ASP A 737 -38.71 -3.99 1.35
C ASP A 737 -37.84 -4.11 0.09
N THR A 738 -37.95 -3.19 -0.86
CA THR A 738 -37.17 -3.20 -2.10
C THR A 738 -35.74 -2.79 -1.82
N ASP A 739 -35.54 -1.77 -0.99
CA ASP A 739 -34.23 -1.28 -0.60
C ASP A 739 -33.53 -2.28 0.34
N ARG A 740 -34.23 -2.85 1.33
CA ARG A 740 -33.67 -3.93 2.17
C ARG A 740 -33.17 -5.14 1.37
N LYS A 741 -33.86 -5.51 0.27
CA LYS A 741 -33.42 -6.61 -0.60
C LYS A 741 -32.05 -6.38 -1.24
N LYS A 742 -31.65 -5.12 -1.45
CA LYS A 742 -30.34 -4.77 -2.03
C LYS A 742 -29.20 -5.10 -1.07
N ASP A 743 -29.45 -5.07 0.24
CA ASP A 743 -28.46 -5.39 1.27
C ASP A 743 -28.37 -6.91 1.52
N LYS A 744 -29.48 -7.63 1.34
CA LYS A 744 -29.55 -9.10 1.51
C LYS A 744 -28.94 -9.88 0.33
N ARG A 745 -29.22 -9.47 -0.91
CA ARG A 745 -28.87 -10.23 -2.12
C ARG A 745 -27.36 -10.53 -2.31
N PRO A 746 -26.42 -9.60 -2.00
CA PRO A 746 -25.01 -9.79 -2.35
C PRO A 746 -24.33 -11.00 -1.70
N ILE A 747 -24.76 -11.46 -0.52
CA ILE A 747 -24.11 -12.58 0.16
C ILE A 747 -24.22 -13.90 -0.62
N ASN A 748 -25.40 -14.19 -1.18
CA ASN A 748 -25.59 -15.43 -1.96
C ASN A 748 -24.87 -15.36 -3.32
N ASN A 749 -24.65 -14.16 -3.87
CA ASN A 749 -23.77 -13.99 -5.02
C ASN A 749 -22.30 -14.27 -4.63
N PHE A 750 -21.86 -13.78 -3.48
CA PHE A 750 -20.52 -14.03 -2.94
C PHE A 750 -20.25 -15.52 -2.73
N LEU A 751 -21.20 -16.28 -2.16
CA LEU A 751 -21.10 -17.75 -2.03
C LEU A 751 -20.84 -18.41 -3.38
N LYS A 752 -21.55 -17.99 -4.43
CA LYS A 752 -21.39 -18.52 -5.80
C LYS A 752 -20.02 -18.18 -6.39
N VAL A 753 -19.55 -16.94 -6.22
CA VAL A 753 -18.22 -16.52 -6.70
C VAL A 753 -17.12 -17.35 -6.03
N LEU A 754 -17.13 -17.47 -4.70
CA LEU A 754 -16.17 -18.31 -3.97
C LEU A 754 -16.16 -19.76 -4.47
N ALA A 755 -17.35 -20.33 -4.68
CA ALA A 755 -17.47 -21.71 -5.08
C ALA A 755 -17.00 -21.98 -6.51
N ARG A 756 -17.28 -21.04 -7.43
CA ARG A 756 -16.95 -21.12 -8.86
C ARG A 756 -15.48 -20.83 -9.14
N ASP A 757 -14.93 -19.81 -8.50
CA ASP A 757 -13.64 -19.23 -8.91
C ASP A 757 -12.46 -19.74 -8.07
N ASP A 758 -12.68 -19.98 -6.77
CA ASP A 758 -11.62 -20.47 -5.87
C ASP A 758 -11.85 -21.92 -5.40
N GLY A 759 -13.00 -22.52 -5.72
CA GLY A 759 -13.37 -23.84 -5.18
C GLY A 759 -13.65 -23.84 -3.67
N ILE A 760 -13.75 -22.67 -3.05
CA ILE A 760 -13.99 -22.52 -1.61
C ILE A 760 -15.44 -22.80 -1.28
N ARG A 761 -15.68 -23.35 -0.09
CA ARG A 761 -17.02 -23.63 0.41
C ARG A 761 -17.25 -22.87 1.71
N VAL A 762 -18.50 -22.51 1.94
CA VAL A 762 -18.96 -21.95 3.21
C VAL A 762 -19.49 -23.10 4.06
N TYR A 763 -19.17 -23.07 5.34
CA TYR A 763 -19.46 -24.09 6.33
C TYR A 763 -20.19 -23.47 7.51
N ARG A 764 -21.03 -24.26 8.15
CA ARG A 764 -21.78 -23.88 9.35
C ARG A 764 -21.07 -24.33 10.61
N LEU A 765 -21.03 -23.46 11.63
CA LEU A 765 -20.57 -23.82 12.97
C LEU A 765 -21.70 -24.47 13.77
N ASP A 766 -21.48 -25.72 14.19
CA ASP A 766 -22.38 -26.43 15.09
C ASP A 766 -22.09 -26.07 16.56
N LEU A 767 -22.73 -25.01 17.06
CA LEU A 767 -22.61 -24.62 18.48
C LEU A 767 -23.23 -25.65 19.45
N LYS A 768 -24.05 -26.60 18.95
CA LYS A 768 -24.74 -27.62 19.77
C LYS A 768 -23.87 -28.81 20.19
N LYS A 769 -22.60 -28.92 19.75
CA LYS A 769 -21.70 -30.04 20.16
C LYS A 769 -20.83 -29.75 21.39
N ASN A 770 -20.70 -28.51 21.85
CA ASN A 770 -19.90 -28.17 23.04
C ASN A 770 -20.72 -28.15 24.35
N GLY A 771 -21.79 -28.95 24.38
CA GLY A 771 -22.62 -29.16 25.56
C GLY A 771 -22.25 -30.39 26.39
N ASN A 772 -21.25 -31.18 26.03
CA ASN A 772 -20.81 -32.32 26.84
C ASN A 772 -19.33 -32.72 26.56
N ASN A 773 -18.59 -32.78 27.68
CA ASN A 773 -17.32 -33.45 27.96
C ASN A 773 -16.02 -32.61 27.90
N GLU A 774 -15.65 -32.18 29.12
CA GLU A 774 -14.32 -31.85 29.69
C GLU A 774 -13.52 -30.66 29.14
#